data_AF-A0A6M2D6S8-F1
#
_entry.id   AF-A0A6M2D6S8-F1
#
_cell.length_a   1.000
_cell.length_b   1.000
_cell.length_c   1.000
_cell.angle_alpha   90.00
_cell.angle_beta   90.00
_cell.angle_gamma   90.00
#
_symmetry.space_group_name_H-M   'P 1'
#
loop_
_entity.id
_entity.type
_entity.pdbx_description
1 polymer ?
#
loop_
_entity_poly.entity_id
_entity_poly.type
_entity_poly.pdbx_seq_one_letter_code
_entity_poly.pdbx_strand_id
1 'polypeptide(L)'
;KNTILVPTGFEPKSRRLRQLNLSDITRPLSDEEMTQMLVSTVRRILDAGRESKALNASISPVQVKILAGLATQFGGEISAMLKDYILEDLRSHVDIALAWLYEEYAQLQGFLQSGTGNPLERSSSNDSYVHCLTNLLVDILQKCESRDRDTLFSRFFLEIPSITSEALIILKQYCQNESTVANGLSILRSLVDYRPPGQIDYLQKLLELTVSQNQEVRLQAAKHAKQLHERGNFRPIIEDFALMYLRYLLELSPPQHLFHGCPVWTEDNTKICMQLYINLLPVNHKLIHDLAVVYVGAIAEIKRTILRGLEGPVKGMGMSSPELLLLVENCPKGAETLVTRIIHILTDKTPPSSELVARVRDLYHKRVSDVRFLIPVLNGLSKKEVIAALPKLIKLNPIVVKEVFNRLLGSHVESTANFTSPVSPAELLVALHNIDPSKCDVKTVIKATSLCFAEKHIYTQEVLAVVMQQLMEQSPLPTLLMRTVIQSLSLYPRLLGFVMNILQRLITKQVWKQKKVWEGFIKCCQRTKPQSLQVLLQLPAEQLRNVFQVSPDLQQPLVQHVSGFTDHQRAHIPESILEVLNLSRPRADCDRDSSRESRDSREARDSRDYGGSRSERDSWRPSSNTKIRLSTSEDGSTASQELDV
;
A
#
# COMPACT_ATOMS: atom_id res chain seq x y z
N LYS A 1 -1.40 -21.04 -75.21
CA LYS A 1 -0.26 -20.13 -75.48
C LYS A 1 -0.13 -19.22 -74.27
N ASN A 2 0.86 -19.44 -73.39
CA ASN A 2 0.93 -18.72 -72.13
C ASN A 2 1.77 -17.46 -72.32
N THR A 3 1.14 -16.29 -72.32
CA THR A 3 1.82 -14.99 -72.33
C THR A 3 2.39 -14.70 -70.95
N ILE A 4 3.68 -14.98 -70.78
CA ILE A 4 4.45 -14.54 -69.61
C ILE A 4 4.56 -13.01 -69.70
N LEU A 5 4.04 -12.30 -68.70
CA LEU A 5 4.23 -10.85 -68.57
C LEU A 5 5.63 -10.59 -68.03
N VAL A 6 6.45 -9.89 -68.82
CA VAL A 6 7.82 -9.49 -68.44
C VAL A 6 7.78 -8.09 -67.81
N PRO A 7 8.51 -7.82 -66.71
CA PRO A 7 8.54 -6.51 -66.07
C PRO A 7 8.98 -5.38 -67.02
N THR A 8 8.32 -4.22 -66.92
CA THR A 8 8.63 -3.02 -67.70
C THR A 8 10.03 -2.51 -67.38
N GLY A 9 10.90 -2.44 -68.39
CA GLY A 9 12.31 -2.04 -68.27
C GLY A 9 13.30 -3.07 -68.83
N PHE A 10 12.84 -4.27 -69.20
CA PHE A 10 13.70 -5.34 -69.70
C PHE A 10 14.06 -5.16 -71.19
N GLU A 11 15.05 -4.30 -71.51
CA GLU A 11 15.63 -4.24 -72.85
C GLU A 11 16.43 -5.52 -73.17
N PRO A 12 16.08 -6.28 -74.23
CA PRO A 12 16.85 -7.44 -74.65
C PRO A 12 18.14 -6.99 -75.35
N LYS A 13 19.22 -6.80 -74.59
CA LYS A 13 20.56 -6.50 -75.12
C LYS A 13 21.10 -7.69 -75.93
N SER A 14 20.74 -7.72 -77.21
CA SER A 14 21.07 -8.77 -78.18
C SER A 14 22.56 -8.78 -78.55
N ARG A 15 23.41 -9.17 -77.60
CA ARG A 15 24.70 -9.77 -77.93
C ARG A 15 24.44 -11.23 -78.31
N ARG A 16 24.61 -11.56 -79.59
CA ARG A 16 24.63 -12.96 -80.05
C ARG A 16 25.79 -13.69 -79.36
N LEU A 17 25.49 -14.35 -78.25
CA LEU A 17 26.38 -15.33 -77.65
C LEU A 17 26.65 -16.40 -78.71
N ARG A 18 27.93 -16.63 -79.04
CA ARG A 18 28.28 -17.76 -79.89
C ARG A 18 27.96 -19.02 -79.09
N GLN A 19 27.10 -19.87 -79.65
CA GLN A 19 26.86 -21.19 -79.08
C GLN A 19 28.16 -21.99 -79.25
N LEU A 20 28.89 -22.16 -78.15
CA LEU A 20 30.05 -23.03 -78.09
C LEU A 20 29.51 -24.44 -77.82
N ASN A 21 29.55 -25.30 -78.83
CA ASN A 21 29.17 -26.71 -78.72
C ASN A 21 30.23 -27.49 -77.92
N LEU A 22 30.41 -27.15 -76.65
CA LEU A 22 31.43 -27.73 -75.78
C LEU A 22 31.22 -29.24 -75.60
N SER A 23 29.96 -29.68 -75.56
CA SER A 23 29.55 -31.10 -75.60
C SER A 23 30.20 -31.92 -76.70
N ASP A 24 30.46 -31.31 -77.85
CA ASP A 24 30.89 -31.98 -79.08
C ASP A 24 32.42 -31.98 -79.22
N ILE A 25 33.11 -31.24 -78.33
CA ILE A 25 34.55 -30.90 -78.43
C ILE A 25 35.31 -31.32 -77.16
N THR A 26 34.66 -31.35 -75.99
CA THR A 26 35.26 -31.81 -74.73
C THR A 26 34.85 -33.23 -74.40
N ARG A 27 35.74 -34.01 -73.77
CA ARG A 27 35.34 -35.25 -73.08
C ARG A 27 34.59 -34.88 -71.80
N PRO A 28 33.55 -35.64 -71.41
CA PRO A 28 32.98 -35.51 -70.08
C PRO A 28 34.06 -35.85 -69.04
N LEU A 29 34.12 -35.07 -67.96
CA LEU A 29 34.93 -35.38 -66.79
C LEU A 29 34.28 -36.52 -66.00
N SER A 30 35.06 -37.22 -65.17
CA SER A 30 34.48 -38.08 -64.15
C SER A 30 33.78 -37.25 -63.06
N ASP A 31 32.80 -37.84 -62.38
CA ASP A 31 32.07 -37.17 -61.29
C ASP A 31 33.01 -36.78 -60.12
N GLU A 32 34.08 -37.54 -59.91
CA GLU A 32 35.11 -37.26 -58.92
C GLU A 32 35.98 -36.05 -59.33
N GLU A 33 36.47 -35.98 -60.57
CA GLU A 33 37.18 -34.79 -61.09
C GLU A 33 36.27 -33.54 -61.06
N MET A 34 35.00 -33.68 -61.44
CA MET A 34 34.02 -32.60 -61.40
C MET A 34 33.82 -32.09 -59.97
N THR A 35 33.71 -32.99 -58.99
CA THR A 35 33.57 -32.65 -57.57
C THR A 35 34.83 -31.97 -57.04
N GLN A 36 36.02 -32.50 -57.35
CA GLN A 36 37.30 -31.89 -56.95
C GLN A 36 37.48 -30.48 -57.55
N MET A 37 37.11 -30.27 -58.83
CA MET A 37 37.13 -28.93 -59.44
C MET A 37 36.12 -27.97 -58.80
N LEU A 38 34.92 -28.44 -58.45
CA LEU A 38 33.89 -27.64 -57.80
C LEU A 38 34.35 -27.18 -56.41
N VAL A 39 34.84 -28.12 -55.58
CA VAL A 39 35.40 -27.84 -54.25
C VAL A 39 36.58 -26.87 -54.33
N SER A 40 37.50 -27.08 -55.28
CA SER A 40 38.63 -26.17 -55.54
C SER A 40 38.17 -24.77 -55.97
N THR A 41 37.13 -24.69 -56.81
CA THR A 41 36.56 -23.41 -57.28
C THR A 41 35.90 -22.64 -56.13
N VAL A 42 35.08 -23.30 -55.31
CA VAL A 42 34.44 -22.69 -54.13
C VAL A 42 35.50 -22.22 -53.14
N ARG A 43 36.48 -23.06 -52.81
CA ARG A 43 37.60 -22.71 -51.91
C ARG A 43 38.30 -21.41 -52.36
N ARG A 44 38.65 -21.29 -53.64
CA ARG A 44 39.25 -20.07 -54.21
C ARG A 44 38.36 -18.83 -54.13
N ILE A 45 37.03 -18.98 -54.17
CA ILE A 45 36.09 -17.86 -53.99
C ILE A 45 36.03 -17.43 -52.52
N LEU A 46 36.04 -18.39 -51.58
CA LEU A 46 36.10 -18.13 -50.14
C LEU A 46 37.43 -17.45 -49.75
N ASP A 47 38.56 -17.94 -50.28
CA ASP A 47 39.88 -17.35 -50.06
C ASP A 47 39.97 -15.91 -50.58
N ALA A 48 39.46 -15.63 -51.78
CA ALA A 48 39.36 -14.25 -52.29
C ALA A 48 38.44 -13.35 -51.41
N GLY A 49 37.46 -13.93 -50.72
CA GLY A 49 36.66 -13.25 -49.69
C GLY A 49 37.47 -12.93 -48.42
N ARG A 50 38.31 -13.88 -47.96
CA ARG A 50 39.25 -13.66 -46.83
C ARG A 50 40.27 -12.56 -47.17
N GLU A 51 40.81 -12.56 -48.39
CA GLU A 51 41.74 -11.52 -48.89
C GLU A 51 41.05 -10.14 -48.97
N SER A 52 39.83 -10.05 -49.52
CA SER A 52 39.05 -8.80 -49.54
C SER A 52 38.87 -8.22 -48.14
N LYS A 53 38.55 -9.08 -47.16
CA LYS A 53 38.38 -8.70 -45.76
C LYS A 53 39.67 -8.22 -45.12
N ALA A 54 40.81 -8.83 -45.40
CA ALA A 54 42.13 -8.37 -44.93
C ALA A 54 42.49 -6.96 -45.44
N LEU A 55 41.91 -6.52 -46.56
CA LEU A 55 42.03 -5.17 -47.12
C LEU A 55 40.95 -4.19 -46.61
N ASN A 56 40.13 -4.60 -45.63
CA ASN A 56 38.92 -3.89 -45.15
C ASN A 56 37.85 -3.62 -46.24
N ALA A 57 37.88 -4.38 -47.35
CA ALA A 57 36.91 -4.26 -48.43
C ALA A 57 35.74 -5.25 -48.23
N SER A 58 34.50 -4.74 -48.29
CA SER A 58 33.29 -5.55 -48.22
C SER A 58 33.19 -6.55 -49.37
N ILE A 59 32.78 -7.78 -49.07
CA ILE A 59 32.58 -8.84 -50.07
C ILE A 59 31.60 -8.37 -51.14
N SER A 60 31.92 -8.61 -52.42
CA SER A 60 31.10 -8.13 -53.54
C SER A 60 29.72 -8.80 -53.53
N PRO A 61 28.62 -8.07 -53.78
CA PRO A 61 27.28 -8.66 -53.90
C PRO A 61 27.17 -9.69 -55.04
N VAL A 62 28.12 -9.70 -55.97
CA VAL A 62 28.25 -10.77 -56.98
C VAL A 62 28.83 -12.05 -56.38
N GLN A 63 29.85 -11.96 -55.52
CA GLN A 63 30.42 -13.11 -54.80
C GLN A 63 29.39 -13.71 -53.84
N VAL A 64 28.64 -12.87 -53.11
CA VAL A 64 27.54 -13.29 -52.22
C VAL A 64 26.54 -14.18 -52.96
N LYS A 65 26.06 -13.75 -54.13
CA LYS A 65 25.10 -14.52 -54.95
C LYS A 65 25.69 -15.79 -55.55
N ILE A 66 26.96 -15.76 -55.97
CA ILE A 66 27.65 -16.97 -56.48
C ILE A 66 27.77 -18.01 -55.37
N LEU A 67 28.19 -17.63 -54.16
CA LEU A 67 28.33 -18.55 -53.03
C LEU A 67 26.99 -19.15 -52.60
N ALA A 68 25.95 -18.33 -52.44
CA ALA A 68 24.60 -18.78 -52.12
C ALA A 68 24.05 -19.76 -53.17
N GLY A 69 24.13 -19.38 -54.46
CA GLY A 69 23.64 -20.23 -55.55
C GLY A 69 24.39 -21.55 -55.69
N LEU A 70 25.71 -21.57 -55.48
CA LEU A 70 26.50 -22.80 -55.50
C LEU A 70 26.17 -23.73 -54.33
N ALA A 71 25.97 -23.20 -53.12
CA ALA A 71 25.58 -24.01 -51.96
C ALA A 71 24.20 -24.66 -52.14
N THR A 72 23.21 -23.94 -52.66
CA THR A 72 21.86 -24.46 -52.91
C THR A 72 21.76 -25.38 -54.13
N GLN A 73 22.65 -25.24 -55.12
CA GLN A 73 22.68 -26.12 -56.31
C GLN A 73 23.40 -27.45 -56.06
N PHE A 74 24.48 -27.47 -55.26
CA PHE A 74 25.34 -28.65 -55.11
C PHE A 74 25.29 -29.30 -53.72
N GLY A 75 24.83 -28.60 -52.68
CA GLY A 75 24.64 -29.18 -51.35
C GLY A 75 25.93 -29.65 -50.66
N GLY A 76 25.78 -30.58 -49.71
CA GLY A 76 26.86 -31.41 -49.18
C GLY A 76 28.09 -30.64 -48.67
N GLU A 77 29.28 -31.01 -49.17
CA GLU A 77 30.55 -30.37 -48.81
C GLU A 77 30.58 -28.87 -49.13
N ILE A 78 29.87 -28.44 -50.18
CA ILE A 78 29.80 -27.02 -50.56
C ILE A 78 29.03 -26.21 -49.52
N SER A 79 27.88 -26.73 -49.08
CA SER A 79 27.11 -26.15 -47.98
C SER A 79 27.88 -26.15 -46.66
N ALA A 80 28.68 -27.19 -46.39
CA ALA A 80 29.53 -27.27 -45.20
C ALA A 80 30.65 -26.20 -45.23
N MET A 81 31.39 -26.10 -46.34
CA MET A 81 32.42 -25.06 -46.51
C MET A 81 31.84 -23.64 -46.43
N LEU A 82 30.66 -23.40 -47.02
CA LEU A 82 30.01 -22.08 -46.91
C LEU A 82 29.57 -21.80 -45.48
N LYS A 83 29.02 -22.79 -44.77
CA LYS A 83 28.64 -22.70 -43.36
C LYS A 83 29.86 -22.36 -42.50
N ASP A 84 30.96 -23.08 -42.61
CA ASP A 84 32.15 -22.82 -41.81
C ASP A 84 32.74 -21.43 -42.10
N TYR A 85 32.75 -20.98 -43.37
CA TYR A 85 33.14 -19.61 -43.72
C TYR A 85 32.20 -18.53 -43.15
N ILE A 86 30.89 -18.77 -43.13
CA ILE A 86 29.94 -17.88 -42.42
C ILE A 86 30.29 -17.82 -40.93
N LEU A 87 30.68 -18.95 -40.33
CA LEU A 87 30.98 -19.06 -38.90
C LEU A 87 32.38 -18.54 -38.50
N GLU A 88 33.30 -18.31 -39.45
CA GLU A 88 34.56 -17.58 -39.23
C GLU A 88 34.33 -16.13 -38.77
N ASP A 89 33.26 -15.48 -39.26
CA ASP A 89 32.75 -14.20 -38.74
C ASP A 89 31.32 -13.98 -39.24
N LEU A 90 30.35 -14.35 -38.40
CA LEU A 90 28.93 -14.21 -38.71
C LEU A 90 28.51 -12.75 -38.89
N ARG A 91 29.24 -11.79 -38.32
CA ARG A 91 28.91 -10.37 -38.37
C ARG A 91 29.34 -9.72 -39.66
N SER A 92 30.47 -10.14 -40.25
CA SER A 92 30.82 -9.75 -41.63
C SER A 92 30.11 -10.58 -42.70
N HIS A 93 29.68 -11.81 -42.39
CA HIS A 93 29.12 -12.75 -43.36
C HIS A 93 27.59 -12.96 -43.25
N VAL A 94 26.89 -12.20 -42.39
CA VAL A 94 25.41 -12.28 -42.23
C VAL A 94 24.66 -12.11 -43.54
N ASP A 95 25.10 -11.23 -44.44
CA ASP A 95 24.44 -11.03 -45.74
C ASP A 95 24.61 -12.25 -46.68
N ILE A 96 25.66 -13.06 -46.49
CA ILE A 96 25.86 -14.35 -47.19
C ILE A 96 24.93 -15.41 -46.61
N ALA A 97 24.82 -15.49 -45.28
CA ALA A 97 23.91 -16.42 -44.61
C ALA A 97 22.44 -16.14 -44.96
N LEU A 98 22.05 -14.86 -45.00
CA LEU A 98 20.74 -14.44 -45.47
C LEU A 98 20.55 -14.74 -46.95
N ALA A 99 21.49 -14.38 -47.83
CA ALA A 99 21.38 -14.69 -49.26
C ALA A 99 21.23 -16.20 -49.53
N TRP A 100 21.99 -17.05 -48.82
CA TRP A 100 21.84 -18.51 -48.91
C TRP A 100 20.44 -18.96 -48.46
N LEU A 101 19.93 -18.49 -47.32
CA LEU A 101 18.55 -18.78 -46.89
C LEU A 101 17.48 -18.28 -47.88
N TYR A 102 17.72 -17.18 -48.61
CA TYR A 102 16.85 -16.70 -49.68
C TYR A 102 16.86 -17.64 -50.91
N GLU A 103 18.02 -18.16 -51.33
CA GLU A 103 18.12 -19.12 -52.45
C GLU A 103 17.55 -20.50 -52.06
N GLU A 104 17.82 -21.03 -50.86
CA GLU A 104 17.20 -22.26 -50.32
C GLU A 104 15.66 -22.14 -50.30
N TYR A 105 15.12 -21.00 -49.86
CA TYR A 105 13.69 -20.74 -49.90
C TYR A 105 13.15 -20.61 -51.34
N ALA A 106 13.91 -20.00 -52.25
CA ALA A 106 13.53 -19.92 -53.66
C ALA A 106 13.54 -21.31 -54.35
N GLN A 107 14.40 -22.23 -53.91
CA GLN A 107 14.36 -23.64 -54.31
C GLN A 107 13.11 -24.35 -53.73
N LEU A 108 12.83 -24.16 -52.43
CA LEU A 108 11.65 -24.70 -51.74
C LEU A 108 10.33 -24.26 -52.39
N GLN A 109 10.23 -23.01 -52.84
CA GLN A 109 9.06 -22.50 -53.57
C GLN A 109 9.04 -22.85 -55.07
N GLY A 110 10.08 -23.52 -55.58
CA GLY A 110 10.17 -23.90 -56.99
C GLY A 110 10.43 -22.73 -57.97
N PHE A 111 10.93 -21.59 -57.47
CA PHE A 111 11.31 -20.45 -58.31
C PHE A 111 12.63 -20.70 -59.04
N LEU A 112 13.52 -21.51 -58.46
CA LEU A 112 14.77 -21.95 -59.10
C LEU A 112 14.53 -23.19 -59.97
N GLN A 113 15.09 -23.20 -61.18
CA GLN A 113 15.12 -24.40 -62.02
C GLN A 113 16.23 -25.33 -61.55
N SER A 114 15.91 -26.31 -60.69
CA SER A 114 16.84 -27.39 -60.33
C SER A 114 17.29 -28.13 -61.59
N GLY A 115 18.61 -28.16 -61.84
CA GLY A 115 19.18 -28.79 -63.02
C GLY A 115 18.98 -30.31 -63.03
N THR A 116 18.24 -30.82 -64.01
CA THR A 116 18.16 -32.24 -64.47
C THR A 116 17.97 -33.38 -63.45
N GLY A 117 17.81 -33.09 -62.15
CA GLY A 117 17.65 -34.08 -61.08
C GLY A 117 16.33 -34.86 -61.13
N ASN A 118 16.36 -36.08 -60.58
CA ASN A 118 15.25 -37.04 -60.72
C ASN A 118 14.06 -36.64 -59.80
N PRO A 119 12.80 -36.93 -60.17
CA PRO A 119 11.65 -36.52 -59.36
C PRO A 119 11.64 -37.05 -57.91
N LEU A 120 12.35 -38.14 -57.64
CA LEU A 120 12.46 -38.77 -56.31
C LEU A 120 13.30 -37.95 -55.32
N GLU A 121 14.34 -37.25 -55.79
CA GLU A 121 15.26 -36.47 -54.95
C GLU A 121 14.61 -35.19 -54.41
N ARG A 122 13.53 -34.74 -55.06
CA ARG A 122 12.70 -33.58 -54.63
C ARG A 122 12.02 -33.80 -53.28
N SER A 123 11.97 -35.04 -52.81
CA SER A 123 11.52 -35.38 -51.45
C SER A 123 12.44 -34.73 -50.39
N SER A 124 13.75 -34.73 -50.63
CA SER A 124 14.77 -34.29 -49.68
C SER A 124 14.96 -32.77 -49.67
N SER A 125 14.63 -32.07 -50.75
CA SER A 125 14.79 -30.61 -50.85
C SER A 125 13.81 -29.82 -49.97
N ASN A 126 12.68 -30.39 -49.57
CA ASN A 126 11.70 -29.70 -48.72
C ASN A 126 12.27 -29.37 -47.33
N ASP A 127 13.08 -30.27 -46.77
CA ASP A 127 13.68 -30.08 -45.45
C ASP A 127 15.01 -29.28 -45.50
N SER A 128 15.56 -29.00 -46.69
CA SER A 128 16.85 -28.30 -46.84
C SER A 128 16.84 -26.91 -46.20
N TYR A 129 15.82 -26.10 -46.52
CA TYR A 129 15.64 -24.77 -45.91
C TYR A 129 15.45 -24.86 -44.39
N VAL A 130 14.65 -25.82 -43.92
CA VAL A 130 14.37 -26.03 -42.49
C VAL A 130 15.64 -26.41 -41.74
N HIS A 131 16.42 -27.34 -42.28
CA HIS A 131 17.67 -27.82 -41.71
C HIS A 131 18.76 -26.74 -41.74
N CYS A 132 18.91 -26.01 -42.85
CA CYS A 132 19.84 -24.89 -42.98
C CYS A 132 19.53 -23.79 -41.95
N LEU A 133 18.27 -23.32 -41.88
CA LEU A 133 17.84 -22.30 -40.92
C LEU A 133 18.03 -22.77 -39.46
N THR A 134 17.60 -23.99 -39.14
CA THR A 134 17.70 -24.56 -37.78
C THR A 134 19.17 -24.68 -37.35
N ASN A 135 20.04 -25.19 -38.23
CA ASN A 135 21.48 -25.28 -37.97
C ASN A 135 22.11 -23.90 -37.75
N LEU A 136 21.88 -22.94 -38.67
CA LEU A 136 22.45 -21.59 -38.54
C LEU A 136 22.00 -20.90 -37.24
N LEU A 137 20.73 -21.02 -36.85
CA LEU A 137 20.24 -20.49 -35.59
C LEU A 137 20.89 -21.16 -34.35
N VAL A 138 21.10 -22.48 -34.38
CA VAL A 138 21.80 -23.21 -33.29
C VAL A 138 23.27 -22.80 -33.23
N ASP A 139 23.96 -22.70 -34.36
CA ASP A 139 25.36 -22.24 -34.42
C ASP A 139 25.51 -20.79 -33.92
N ILE A 140 24.59 -19.88 -34.27
CA ILE A 140 24.56 -18.51 -33.70
C ILE A 140 24.44 -18.54 -32.17
N LEU A 141 23.58 -19.40 -31.61
CA LEU A 141 23.41 -19.53 -30.17
C LEU A 141 24.64 -20.14 -29.45
N GLN A 142 25.43 -20.96 -30.13
CA GLN A 142 26.59 -21.65 -29.55
C GLN A 142 27.93 -20.94 -29.77
N LYS A 143 28.11 -20.23 -30.89
CA LYS A 143 29.42 -19.71 -31.34
C LYS A 143 29.57 -18.19 -31.22
N CYS A 144 28.49 -17.42 -31.12
CA CYS A 144 28.57 -15.96 -31.02
C CYS A 144 28.69 -15.45 -29.57
N GLU A 145 29.48 -14.40 -29.38
CA GLU A 145 29.46 -13.60 -28.15
C GLU A 145 28.06 -12.99 -27.92
N SER A 146 27.67 -12.83 -26.64
CA SER A 146 26.31 -12.44 -26.24
C SER A 146 25.80 -11.16 -26.90
N ARG A 147 26.66 -10.14 -27.07
CA ARG A 147 26.30 -8.85 -27.67
C ARG A 147 25.93 -8.98 -29.15
N ASP A 148 26.78 -9.64 -29.93
CA ASP A 148 26.62 -9.72 -31.38
C ASP A 148 25.60 -10.81 -31.74
N ARG A 149 25.54 -11.90 -30.97
CA ARG A 149 24.46 -12.90 -31.03
C ARG A 149 23.08 -12.25 -31.02
N ASP A 150 22.82 -11.37 -30.06
CA ASP A 150 21.48 -10.78 -29.85
C ASP A 150 21.07 -9.83 -30.99
N THR A 151 22.02 -9.09 -31.57
CA THR A 151 21.75 -8.24 -32.75
C THR A 151 21.55 -9.08 -34.01
N LEU A 152 22.36 -10.13 -34.20
CA LEU A 152 22.20 -11.08 -35.31
C LEU A 152 20.86 -11.81 -35.22
N PHE A 153 20.47 -12.34 -34.05
CA PHE A 153 19.18 -13.04 -33.87
C PHE A 153 18.00 -12.16 -34.29
N SER A 154 17.99 -10.90 -33.84
CA SER A 154 16.97 -9.93 -34.24
C SER A 154 16.94 -9.71 -35.75
N ARG A 155 18.11 -9.54 -36.37
CA ARG A 155 18.25 -9.37 -37.83
C ARG A 155 17.75 -10.59 -38.61
N PHE A 156 18.16 -11.80 -38.24
CA PHE A 156 17.72 -13.04 -38.89
C PHE A 156 16.20 -13.19 -38.82
N PHE A 157 15.58 -13.14 -37.64
CA PHE A 157 14.12 -13.31 -37.52
C PHE A 157 13.32 -12.22 -38.26
N LEU A 158 13.86 -11.00 -38.40
CA LEU A 158 13.22 -9.92 -39.15
C LEU A 158 13.47 -9.97 -40.67
N GLU A 159 14.56 -10.58 -41.16
CA GLU A 159 14.93 -10.60 -42.59
C GLU A 159 14.75 -11.94 -43.33
N ILE A 160 14.65 -13.09 -42.65
CA ILE A 160 14.50 -14.41 -43.32
C ILE A 160 13.19 -14.57 -44.12
N PRO A 161 13.16 -15.30 -45.26
CA PRO A 161 11.96 -15.41 -46.09
C PRO A 161 10.72 -15.95 -45.38
N SER A 162 10.88 -17.04 -44.61
CA SER A 162 9.81 -17.70 -43.87
C SER A 162 10.33 -18.20 -42.52
N ILE A 163 9.48 -18.19 -41.49
CA ILE A 163 9.84 -18.61 -40.14
C ILE A 163 9.23 -19.98 -39.88
N THR A 164 10.07 -21.01 -39.72
CA THR A 164 9.61 -22.39 -39.52
C THR A 164 9.21 -22.64 -38.06
N SER A 165 8.49 -23.74 -37.81
CA SER A 165 8.09 -24.16 -36.46
C SER A 165 9.29 -24.39 -35.55
N GLU A 166 10.38 -24.92 -36.10
CA GLU A 166 11.65 -25.23 -35.44
C GLU A 166 12.36 -23.94 -35.04
N ALA A 167 12.40 -22.95 -35.94
CA ALA A 167 12.91 -21.61 -35.63
C ALA A 167 12.11 -20.94 -34.51
N LEU A 168 10.78 -21.10 -34.47
CA LEU A 168 9.95 -20.61 -33.36
C LEU A 168 10.18 -21.36 -32.05
N ILE A 169 10.51 -22.66 -32.08
CA ILE A 169 10.91 -23.43 -30.89
C ILE A 169 12.26 -22.92 -30.36
N ILE A 170 13.24 -22.68 -31.23
CA ILE A 170 14.53 -22.09 -30.85
C ILE A 170 14.32 -20.68 -30.26
N LEU A 171 13.49 -19.84 -30.88
CA LEU A 171 13.17 -18.50 -30.36
C LEU A 171 12.47 -18.59 -28.98
N LYS A 172 11.60 -19.58 -28.77
CA LYS A 172 10.96 -19.84 -27.47
C LYS A 172 11.98 -20.26 -26.39
N GLN A 173 12.96 -21.10 -26.73
CA GLN A 173 14.08 -21.45 -25.84
C GLN A 173 14.96 -20.23 -25.52
N TYR A 174 15.27 -19.40 -26.53
CA TYR A 174 16.00 -18.15 -26.36
C TYR A 174 15.26 -17.14 -25.45
N CYS A 175 13.91 -17.16 -25.44
CA CYS A 175 13.10 -16.38 -24.51
C CYS A 175 13.06 -16.94 -23.07
N GLN A 176 13.45 -18.20 -22.84
CA GLN A 176 13.42 -18.83 -21.51
C GLN A 176 14.67 -18.54 -20.67
N ASN A 177 15.77 -18.13 -21.29
CA ASN A 177 17.02 -17.80 -20.59
C ASN A 177 16.99 -16.35 -20.07
N GLU A 178 17.32 -16.16 -18.78
CA GLU A 178 17.17 -14.89 -18.07
C GLU A 178 18.05 -13.74 -18.62
N SER A 179 19.16 -14.07 -19.30
CA SER A 179 20.04 -13.09 -19.93
C SER A 179 19.56 -12.62 -21.31
N THR A 180 18.64 -13.34 -21.96
CA THR A 180 18.18 -13.05 -23.34
C THR A 180 16.67 -12.82 -23.44
N VAL A 181 15.89 -13.14 -22.41
CA VAL A 181 14.44 -12.94 -22.32
C VAL A 181 13.95 -11.60 -22.86
N ALA A 182 14.60 -10.49 -22.49
CA ALA A 182 14.23 -9.15 -22.94
C ALA A 182 14.40 -8.96 -24.45
N ASN A 183 15.48 -9.50 -25.02
CA ASN A 183 15.74 -9.41 -26.46
C ASN A 183 14.85 -10.38 -27.25
N GLY A 184 14.67 -11.62 -26.77
CA GLY A 184 13.78 -12.61 -27.39
C GLY A 184 12.32 -12.17 -27.45
N LEU A 185 11.80 -11.56 -26.37
CA LEU A 185 10.44 -11.01 -26.34
C LEU A 185 10.32 -9.74 -27.20
N SER A 186 11.38 -8.93 -27.30
CA SER A 186 11.43 -7.79 -28.23
C SER A 186 11.38 -8.26 -29.69
N ILE A 187 12.06 -9.37 -30.03
CA ILE A 187 11.98 -10.01 -31.34
C ILE A 187 10.56 -10.54 -31.58
N LEU A 188 9.98 -11.34 -30.68
CA LEU A 188 8.60 -11.86 -30.82
C LEU A 188 7.57 -10.73 -31.01
N ARG A 189 7.68 -9.63 -30.26
CA ARG A 189 6.86 -8.44 -30.47
C ARG A 189 7.09 -7.82 -31.85
N SER A 190 8.34 -7.72 -32.30
CA SER A 190 8.68 -7.14 -33.61
C SER A 190 8.17 -8.03 -34.75
N LEU A 191 8.11 -9.35 -34.57
CA LEU A 191 7.44 -10.27 -35.49
C LEU A 191 5.92 -9.99 -35.56
N VAL A 192 5.25 -9.82 -34.42
CA VAL A 192 3.83 -9.41 -34.38
C VAL A 192 3.61 -8.03 -35.04
N ASP A 193 4.52 -7.07 -34.84
CA ASP A 193 4.39 -5.71 -35.37
C ASP A 193 4.68 -5.61 -36.88
N TYR A 194 5.69 -6.31 -37.40
CA TYR A 194 6.21 -6.13 -38.76
C TYR A 194 5.97 -7.29 -39.73
N ARG A 195 5.49 -8.47 -39.26
CA ARG A 195 5.16 -9.62 -40.13
C ARG A 195 3.69 -10.02 -40.01
N PRO A 196 2.80 -9.45 -40.85
CA PRO A 196 1.41 -9.91 -40.96
C PRO A 196 1.25 -11.41 -41.25
N PRO A 197 2.06 -12.06 -42.12
CA PRO A 197 2.05 -13.51 -42.24
C PRO A 197 2.56 -14.17 -40.95
N GLY A 198 1.73 -14.99 -40.30
CA GLY A 198 2.05 -15.63 -39.02
C GLY A 198 1.83 -14.75 -37.77
N GLN A 199 1.30 -13.53 -37.92
CA GLN A 199 1.12 -12.56 -36.83
C GLN A 199 0.38 -13.14 -35.60
N ILE A 200 -0.64 -13.97 -35.83
CA ILE A 200 -1.43 -14.62 -34.77
C ILE A 200 -0.62 -15.72 -34.08
N ASP A 201 0.18 -16.48 -34.82
CA ASP A 201 1.05 -17.52 -34.27
C ASP A 201 2.15 -16.92 -33.39
N TYR A 202 2.78 -15.83 -33.84
CA TYR A 202 3.77 -15.09 -33.05
C TYR A 202 3.16 -14.50 -31.77
N LEU A 203 1.93 -13.97 -31.86
CA LEU A 203 1.17 -13.51 -30.70
C LEU A 203 0.86 -14.68 -29.74
N GLN A 204 0.46 -15.84 -30.26
CA GLN A 204 0.20 -17.03 -29.45
C GLN A 204 1.48 -17.51 -28.73
N LYS A 205 2.64 -17.51 -29.38
CA LYS A 205 3.92 -17.84 -28.71
C LYS A 205 4.33 -16.82 -27.65
N LEU A 206 4.04 -15.54 -27.86
CA LEU A 206 4.22 -14.50 -26.83
C LEU A 206 3.25 -14.72 -25.65
N LEU A 207 1.99 -15.09 -25.91
CA LEU A 207 0.99 -15.38 -24.88
C LEU A 207 1.32 -16.66 -24.09
N GLU A 208 1.78 -17.73 -24.74
CA GLU A 208 2.31 -18.94 -24.08
C GLU A 208 3.42 -18.61 -23.07
N LEU A 209 4.28 -17.63 -23.35
CA LEU A 209 5.35 -17.19 -22.44
C LEU A 209 4.83 -16.41 -21.23
N THR A 210 3.61 -15.86 -21.26
CA THR A 210 3.00 -15.26 -20.05
C THR A 210 2.66 -16.28 -18.96
N VAL A 211 2.68 -17.57 -19.31
CA VAL A 211 2.35 -18.72 -18.47
C VAL A 211 3.60 -19.59 -18.17
N SER A 212 4.81 -19.12 -18.49
CA SER A 212 6.06 -19.85 -18.22
C SER A 212 6.29 -20.12 -16.72
N GLN A 213 7.04 -21.17 -16.37
CA GLN A 213 7.39 -21.42 -14.96
C GLN A 213 8.41 -20.42 -14.40
N ASN A 214 9.36 -19.92 -15.21
CA ASN A 214 10.23 -18.81 -14.82
C ASN A 214 9.41 -17.50 -14.65
N GLN A 215 9.61 -16.80 -13.53
CA GLN A 215 8.86 -15.59 -13.17
C GLN A 215 9.23 -14.36 -14.02
N GLU A 216 10.51 -14.14 -14.31
CA GLU A 216 10.95 -12.97 -15.08
C GLU A 216 10.42 -13.03 -16.52
N VAL A 217 10.45 -14.23 -17.11
CA VAL A 217 9.87 -14.52 -18.43
C VAL A 217 8.37 -14.19 -18.45
N ARG A 218 7.59 -14.60 -17.43
CA ARG A 218 6.16 -14.21 -17.34
C ARG A 218 5.96 -12.70 -17.28
N LEU A 219 6.74 -12.02 -16.44
CA LEU A 219 6.57 -10.59 -16.17
C LEU A 219 6.90 -9.75 -17.41
N GLN A 220 8.01 -10.02 -18.09
CA GLN A 220 8.35 -9.34 -19.35
C GLN A 220 7.39 -9.72 -20.48
N ALA A 221 6.98 -11.00 -20.60
CA ALA A 221 6.02 -11.41 -21.64
C ALA A 221 4.66 -10.72 -21.44
N ALA A 222 4.14 -10.68 -20.20
CA ALA A 222 2.87 -10.02 -19.89
C ALA A 222 2.94 -8.50 -20.06
N LYS A 223 4.12 -7.88 -19.85
CA LYS A 223 4.38 -6.47 -20.16
C LYS A 223 4.34 -6.20 -21.68
N HIS A 224 4.90 -7.08 -22.51
CA HIS A 224 4.79 -6.96 -23.97
C HIS A 224 3.37 -7.24 -24.48
N ALA A 225 2.67 -8.23 -23.92
CA ALA A 225 1.26 -8.50 -24.22
C ALA A 225 0.37 -7.29 -23.88
N LYS A 226 0.58 -6.65 -22.71
CA LYS A 226 -0.07 -5.40 -22.34
C LYS A 226 0.17 -4.29 -23.37
N GLN A 227 1.39 -4.10 -23.84
CA GLN A 227 1.71 -3.08 -24.85
C GLN A 227 1.09 -3.37 -26.24
N LEU A 228 0.81 -4.64 -26.56
CA LEU A 228 0.07 -5.04 -27.76
C LEU A 228 -1.44 -4.87 -27.60
N HIS A 229 -1.97 -5.08 -26.39
CA HIS A 229 -3.36 -4.80 -26.00
C HIS A 229 -3.65 -3.30 -26.03
N GLU A 230 -2.78 -2.46 -25.45
CA GLU A 230 -2.94 -0.99 -25.41
C GLU A 230 -3.15 -0.40 -26.82
N ARG A 231 -2.48 -0.96 -27.85
CA ARG A 231 -2.62 -0.58 -29.27
C ARG A 231 -3.95 -0.92 -29.95
N GLY A 232 -4.81 -1.77 -29.36
CA GLY A 232 -6.15 -2.06 -29.90
C GLY A 232 -6.26 -3.37 -30.69
N ASN A 233 -5.44 -3.56 -31.74
CA ASN A 233 -5.63 -4.63 -32.74
C ASN A 233 -5.81 -6.05 -32.18
N PHE A 234 -5.15 -6.37 -31.06
CA PHE A 234 -5.13 -7.71 -30.47
C PHE A 234 -5.94 -7.81 -29.17
N ARG A 235 -6.66 -6.77 -28.75
CA ARG A 235 -7.39 -6.73 -27.46
C ARG A 235 -8.26 -7.97 -27.20
N PRO A 236 -9.20 -8.38 -28.07
CA PRO A 236 -10.06 -9.52 -27.77
C PRO A 236 -9.24 -10.82 -27.60
N ILE A 237 -8.28 -11.09 -28.48
CA ILE A 237 -7.44 -12.31 -28.41
C ILE A 237 -6.65 -12.36 -27.08
N ILE A 238 -6.10 -11.22 -26.65
CA ILE A 238 -5.33 -11.12 -25.41
C ILE A 238 -6.24 -11.20 -24.16
N GLU A 239 -7.44 -10.60 -24.22
CA GLU A 239 -8.43 -10.67 -23.13
C GLU A 239 -9.06 -12.06 -23.02
N ASP A 240 -9.42 -12.71 -24.11
CA ASP A 240 -9.96 -14.07 -24.15
C ASP A 240 -8.94 -15.10 -23.64
N PHE A 241 -7.68 -14.98 -24.04
CA PHE A 241 -6.59 -15.80 -23.49
C PHE A 241 -6.45 -15.60 -21.98
N ALA A 242 -6.42 -14.34 -21.52
CA ALA A 242 -6.32 -14.03 -20.10
C ALA A 242 -7.55 -14.52 -19.30
N LEU A 243 -8.76 -14.39 -19.84
CA LEU A 243 -10.01 -14.88 -19.27
C LEU A 243 -10.04 -16.41 -19.19
N MET A 244 -9.54 -17.11 -20.22
CA MET A 244 -9.43 -18.57 -20.22
C MET A 244 -8.54 -19.05 -19.07
N TYR A 245 -7.34 -18.48 -18.91
CA TYR A 245 -6.45 -18.84 -17.81
C TYR A 245 -6.99 -18.45 -16.44
N LEU A 246 -7.69 -17.32 -16.32
CA LEU A 246 -8.39 -16.96 -15.09
C LEU A 246 -9.54 -17.94 -14.76
N ARG A 247 -10.27 -18.44 -15.77
CA ARG A 247 -11.39 -19.38 -15.58
C ARG A 247 -10.95 -20.77 -15.09
N TYR A 248 -9.73 -21.22 -15.39
CA TYR A 248 -9.19 -22.44 -14.78
C TYR A 248 -9.18 -22.38 -13.24
N LEU A 249 -9.10 -21.19 -12.64
CA LEU A 249 -9.17 -21.01 -11.18
C LEU A 249 -10.54 -21.35 -10.55
N LEU A 250 -11.53 -21.76 -11.36
CA LEU A 250 -12.80 -22.34 -10.93
C LEU A 250 -12.75 -23.88 -10.84
N GLU A 251 -11.72 -24.53 -11.40
CA GLU A 251 -11.54 -25.98 -11.32
C GLU A 251 -11.02 -26.40 -9.94
N LEU A 252 -11.43 -27.57 -9.46
CA LEU A 252 -11.07 -28.07 -8.12
C LEU A 252 -9.57 -28.38 -7.97
N SER A 253 -8.90 -28.70 -9.07
CA SER A 253 -7.48 -29.00 -9.19
C SER A 253 -6.91 -28.30 -10.44
N PRO A 254 -5.59 -28.07 -10.52
CA PRO A 254 -4.99 -27.40 -11.66
C PRO A 254 -5.01 -28.28 -12.93
N PRO A 255 -5.22 -27.70 -14.13
CA PRO A 255 -5.26 -28.46 -15.38
C PRO A 255 -3.94 -29.19 -15.64
N GLN A 256 -4.00 -30.52 -15.78
CA GLN A 256 -2.81 -31.38 -15.88
C GLN A 256 -1.94 -31.10 -17.11
N HIS A 257 -2.52 -30.55 -18.19
CA HIS A 257 -1.79 -30.15 -19.39
C HIS A 257 -0.93 -28.89 -19.20
N LEU A 258 -1.20 -28.11 -18.16
CA LEU A 258 -0.39 -26.95 -17.74
C LEU A 258 0.57 -27.33 -16.59
N PHE A 259 0.02 -28.02 -15.59
CA PHE A 259 0.68 -28.31 -14.31
C PHE A 259 0.78 -29.82 -14.08
N HIS A 260 1.57 -30.47 -14.94
CA HIS A 260 1.79 -31.91 -14.97
C HIS A 260 2.07 -32.49 -13.57
N GLY A 261 1.19 -33.37 -13.08
CA GLY A 261 1.37 -34.07 -11.81
C GLY A 261 1.07 -33.24 -10.55
N CYS A 262 0.56 -32.00 -10.68
CA CYS A 262 0.09 -31.23 -9.52
C CYS A 262 -1.38 -31.60 -9.20
N PRO A 263 -1.70 -32.20 -8.04
CA PRO A 263 -3.08 -32.55 -7.68
C PRO A 263 -3.86 -31.38 -7.04
N VAL A 264 -3.16 -30.35 -6.54
CA VAL A 264 -3.73 -29.25 -5.75
C VAL A 264 -3.21 -27.92 -6.27
N TRP A 265 -4.03 -26.86 -6.19
CA TRP A 265 -3.64 -25.50 -6.51
C TRP A 265 -2.60 -24.96 -5.53
N THR A 266 -1.43 -24.59 -6.04
CA THR A 266 -0.42 -23.84 -5.26
C THR A 266 -0.62 -22.34 -5.45
N GLU A 267 -0.04 -21.55 -4.54
CA GLU A 267 -0.01 -20.09 -4.69
C GLU A 267 0.64 -19.66 -6.02
N ASP A 268 1.70 -20.34 -6.45
CA ASP A 268 2.44 -19.95 -7.65
C ASP A 268 1.77 -20.43 -8.95
N ASN A 269 1.14 -21.61 -8.98
CA ASN A 269 0.29 -22.02 -10.11
C ASN A 269 -0.92 -21.07 -10.26
N THR A 270 -1.46 -20.58 -9.14
CA THR A 270 -2.51 -19.56 -9.13
C THR A 270 -1.99 -18.23 -9.70
N LYS A 271 -0.81 -17.75 -9.25
CA LYS A 271 -0.16 -16.55 -9.80
C LYS A 271 0.06 -16.66 -11.31
N ILE A 272 0.56 -17.80 -11.79
CA ILE A 272 0.79 -18.08 -13.21
C ILE A 272 -0.48 -17.86 -14.03
N CYS A 273 -1.61 -18.46 -13.63
CA CYS A 273 -2.88 -18.33 -14.34
C CYS A 273 -3.44 -16.90 -14.35
N MET A 274 -3.27 -16.12 -13.26
CA MET A 274 -3.80 -14.76 -13.16
C MET A 274 -2.83 -13.66 -13.65
N GLN A 275 -1.57 -13.98 -13.97
CA GLN A 275 -0.50 -12.98 -14.16
C GLN A 275 -0.79 -11.99 -15.31
N LEU A 276 -1.18 -12.48 -16.48
CA LEU A 276 -1.52 -11.61 -17.62
C LEU A 276 -2.77 -10.79 -17.31
N TYR A 277 -3.82 -11.45 -16.81
CA TYR A 277 -5.09 -10.83 -16.47
C TYR A 277 -4.94 -9.63 -15.54
N ILE A 278 -4.17 -9.81 -14.47
CA ILE A 278 -3.90 -8.80 -13.45
C ILE A 278 -3.09 -7.61 -14.01
N ASN A 279 -2.25 -7.82 -15.01
CA ASN A 279 -1.52 -6.74 -15.70
C ASN A 279 -2.41 -5.91 -16.64
N LEU A 280 -3.54 -6.46 -17.11
CA LEU A 280 -4.50 -5.79 -17.99
C LEU A 280 -5.54 -4.95 -17.22
N LEU A 281 -5.83 -5.27 -15.95
CA LEU A 281 -6.79 -4.53 -15.10
C LEU A 281 -6.62 -2.99 -15.11
N PRO A 282 -5.40 -2.41 -15.08
CA PRO A 282 -5.24 -0.95 -15.14
C PRO A 282 -5.54 -0.32 -16.52
N VAL A 283 -5.61 -1.14 -17.58
CA VAL A 283 -5.85 -0.68 -18.97
C VAL A 283 -7.32 -0.84 -19.35
N ASN A 284 -7.91 -2.00 -19.09
CA ASN A 284 -9.36 -2.23 -19.26
C ASN A 284 -9.98 -2.53 -17.89
N HIS A 285 -10.58 -1.50 -17.28
CA HIS A 285 -11.10 -1.61 -15.93
C HIS A 285 -12.33 -2.53 -15.82
N LYS A 286 -13.00 -2.84 -16.94
CA LYS A 286 -14.18 -3.73 -16.98
C LYS A 286 -13.87 -5.17 -16.55
N LEU A 287 -12.64 -5.60 -16.76
CA LEU A 287 -12.10 -6.90 -16.33
C LEU A 287 -12.20 -7.11 -14.80
N ILE A 288 -12.46 -6.08 -14.00
CA ILE A 288 -12.73 -6.27 -12.57
C ILE A 288 -14.02 -7.04 -12.29
N HIS A 289 -15.02 -6.98 -13.18
CA HIS A 289 -16.32 -7.65 -12.99
C HIS A 289 -16.21 -9.15 -13.20
N ASP A 290 -15.57 -9.61 -14.28
CA ASP A 290 -15.24 -11.01 -14.51
C ASP A 290 -14.33 -11.57 -13.41
N LEU A 291 -13.36 -10.78 -12.92
CA LEU A 291 -12.57 -11.18 -11.75
C LEU A 291 -13.44 -11.34 -10.50
N ALA A 292 -14.46 -10.49 -10.28
CA ALA A 292 -15.38 -10.66 -9.17
C ALA A 292 -16.26 -11.92 -9.32
N VAL A 293 -16.65 -12.30 -10.54
CA VAL A 293 -17.36 -13.56 -10.82
C VAL A 293 -16.46 -14.77 -10.53
N VAL A 294 -15.22 -14.80 -11.04
CA VAL A 294 -14.26 -15.87 -10.74
C VAL A 294 -13.95 -15.91 -9.24
N TYR A 295 -13.74 -14.76 -8.61
CA TYR A 295 -13.50 -14.67 -7.18
C TYR A 295 -14.65 -15.23 -6.35
N VAL A 296 -15.92 -15.09 -6.75
CA VAL A 296 -17.04 -15.73 -6.02
C VAL A 296 -16.91 -17.25 -6.05
N GLY A 297 -16.68 -17.84 -7.22
CA GLY A 297 -16.60 -19.30 -7.40
C GLY A 297 -15.33 -19.97 -6.86
N ALA A 298 -14.20 -19.25 -6.84
CA ALA A 298 -12.89 -19.80 -6.49
C ALA A 298 -12.80 -20.40 -5.06
N ILE A 299 -11.88 -21.36 -4.85
CA ILE A 299 -11.60 -21.93 -3.52
C ILE A 299 -10.89 -20.94 -2.59
N ALA A 300 -10.91 -21.21 -1.28
CA ALA A 300 -10.40 -20.30 -0.24
C ALA A 300 -8.88 -20.02 -0.34
N GLU A 301 -8.09 -20.88 -0.97
CA GLU A 301 -6.67 -20.65 -1.22
C GLU A 301 -6.45 -19.65 -2.36
N ILE A 302 -7.01 -19.94 -3.54
CA ILE A 302 -7.03 -19.04 -4.70
C ILE A 302 -7.53 -17.63 -4.32
N LYS A 303 -8.61 -17.55 -3.53
CA LYS A 303 -9.15 -16.28 -2.99
C LYS A 303 -8.08 -15.46 -2.25
N ARG A 304 -7.22 -16.09 -1.42
CA ARG A 304 -6.13 -15.40 -0.73
C ARG A 304 -5.06 -14.90 -1.70
N THR A 305 -4.71 -15.70 -2.71
CA THR A 305 -3.72 -15.31 -3.73
C THR A 305 -4.18 -14.10 -4.55
N ILE A 306 -5.45 -14.09 -4.99
CA ILE A 306 -6.07 -12.95 -5.68
C ILE A 306 -6.01 -11.67 -4.82
N LEU A 307 -6.42 -11.76 -3.54
CA LEU A 307 -6.41 -10.61 -2.61
C LEU A 307 -5.01 -10.01 -2.35
N ARG A 308 -3.94 -10.82 -2.50
CA ARG A 308 -2.55 -10.35 -2.44
C ARG A 308 -2.13 -9.67 -3.75
N GLY A 309 -2.40 -10.28 -4.90
CA GLY A 309 -1.98 -9.79 -6.22
C GLY A 309 -2.61 -8.46 -6.67
N LEU A 310 -3.73 -8.07 -6.07
CA LEU A 310 -4.52 -6.90 -6.48
C LEU A 310 -3.92 -5.52 -6.17
N GLU A 311 -2.87 -5.41 -5.36
CA GLU A 311 -2.45 -4.11 -4.83
C GLU A 311 -1.92 -3.12 -5.88
N GLY A 312 -0.93 -3.53 -6.68
CA GLY A 312 -0.43 -2.72 -7.80
C GLY A 312 -1.52 -2.38 -8.84
N PRO A 313 -2.30 -3.36 -9.32
CA PRO A 313 -3.37 -3.13 -10.29
C PRO A 313 -4.42 -2.12 -9.83
N VAL A 314 -4.96 -2.28 -8.62
CA VAL A 314 -6.02 -1.39 -8.10
C VAL A 314 -5.48 0.03 -7.85
N LYS A 315 -4.21 0.16 -7.41
CA LYS A 315 -3.52 1.47 -7.37
C LYS A 315 -3.38 2.08 -8.76
N GLY A 316 -3.15 1.27 -9.81
CA GLY A 316 -3.09 1.70 -11.21
C GLY A 316 -4.45 2.04 -11.84
N MET A 317 -5.57 1.51 -11.33
CA MET A 317 -6.93 1.86 -11.78
C MET A 317 -7.42 3.17 -11.16
N GLY A 318 -7.11 3.42 -9.89
CA GLY A 318 -7.44 4.66 -9.17
C GLY A 318 -8.89 4.76 -8.67
N MET A 319 -9.13 5.65 -7.71
CA MET A 319 -10.45 5.85 -7.06
C MET A 319 -11.53 6.44 -7.96
N SER A 320 -11.16 7.03 -9.09
CA SER A 320 -12.06 7.61 -10.10
C SER A 320 -12.51 6.60 -11.16
N SER A 321 -12.10 5.33 -11.07
CA SER A 321 -12.54 4.28 -11.99
C SER A 321 -14.05 4.04 -11.87
N PRO A 322 -14.86 4.28 -12.93
CA PRO A 322 -16.30 4.08 -12.86
C PRO A 322 -16.65 2.59 -12.69
N GLU A 323 -15.83 1.68 -13.21
CA GLU A 323 -16.03 0.23 -13.09
C GLU A 323 -15.79 -0.26 -11.66
N LEU A 324 -14.82 0.32 -10.92
CA LEU A 324 -14.66 0.03 -9.49
C LEU A 324 -15.85 0.56 -8.66
N LEU A 325 -16.35 1.76 -8.97
CA LEU A 325 -17.52 2.33 -8.30
C LEU A 325 -18.79 1.53 -8.59
N LEU A 326 -18.95 1.03 -9.82
CA LEU A 326 -20.02 0.12 -10.23
C LEU A 326 -19.93 -1.24 -9.52
N LEU A 327 -18.71 -1.77 -9.32
CA LEU A 327 -18.49 -3.02 -8.56
C LEU A 327 -18.77 -2.84 -7.05
N VAL A 328 -18.51 -1.67 -6.47
CA VAL A 328 -18.91 -1.36 -5.09
C VAL A 328 -20.45 -1.28 -4.97
N GLU A 329 -21.12 -0.64 -5.93
CA GLU A 329 -22.59 -0.54 -5.94
C GLU A 329 -23.27 -1.91 -6.16
N ASN A 330 -22.84 -2.65 -7.18
CA ASN A 330 -23.46 -3.91 -7.62
C ASN A 330 -22.63 -5.15 -7.20
N CYS A 331 -22.00 -5.09 -6.02
CA CYS A 331 -21.14 -6.14 -5.47
C CYS A 331 -21.77 -7.55 -5.58
N PRO A 332 -21.16 -8.52 -6.28
CA PRO A 332 -21.68 -9.90 -6.36
C PRO A 332 -21.75 -10.60 -5.00
N LYS A 333 -22.68 -11.55 -4.80
CA LYS A 333 -22.81 -12.32 -3.55
C LYS A 333 -21.58 -13.20 -3.32
N GLY A 334 -20.82 -12.93 -2.25
CA GLY A 334 -19.54 -13.58 -1.96
C GLY A 334 -18.31 -12.73 -2.30
N ALA A 335 -18.47 -11.59 -3.00
CA ALA A 335 -17.39 -10.67 -3.35
C ALA A 335 -17.11 -9.60 -2.26
N GLU A 336 -17.81 -9.63 -1.11
CA GLU A 336 -17.65 -8.66 -0.02
C GLU A 336 -16.19 -8.45 0.40
N THR A 337 -15.42 -9.54 0.52
CA THR A 337 -14.01 -9.51 0.93
C THR A 337 -13.08 -8.97 -0.15
N LEU A 338 -13.38 -9.23 -1.43
CA LEU A 338 -12.70 -8.62 -2.58
C LEU A 338 -12.93 -7.11 -2.59
N VAL A 339 -14.19 -6.68 -2.50
CA VAL A 339 -14.55 -5.25 -2.46
C VAL A 339 -13.93 -4.55 -1.25
N THR A 340 -13.92 -5.20 -0.08
CA THR A 340 -13.23 -4.66 1.13
C THR A 340 -11.74 -4.42 0.87
N ARG A 341 -11.03 -5.37 0.24
CA ARG A 341 -9.60 -5.23 -0.08
C ARG A 341 -9.36 -4.17 -1.15
N ILE A 342 -10.21 -4.06 -2.17
CA ILE A 342 -10.15 -2.99 -3.19
C ILE A 342 -10.25 -1.62 -2.53
N ILE A 343 -11.28 -1.38 -1.70
CA ILE A 343 -11.47 -0.09 -1.03
C ILE A 343 -10.27 0.21 -0.11
N HIS A 344 -9.76 -0.77 0.64
CA HIS A 344 -8.57 -0.58 1.47
C HIS A 344 -7.32 -0.21 0.64
N ILE A 345 -7.08 -0.86 -0.50
CA ILE A 345 -5.94 -0.54 -1.37
C ILE A 345 -6.04 0.91 -1.90
N LEU A 346 -7.24 1.32 -2.29
CA LEU A 346 -7.52 2.67 -2.78
C LEU A 346 -7.30 3.76 -1.71
N THR A 347 -7.83 3.53 -0.50
CA THR A 347 -7.85 4.52 0.60
C THR A 347 -6.68 4.37 1.58
N ASP A 348 -5.64 3.62 1.22
CA ASP A 348 -4.53 3.25 2.12
C ASP A 348 -3.76 4.49 2.60
N LYS A 349 -3.24 5.27 1.64
CA LYS A 349 -2.51 6.52 1.85
C LYS A 349 -3.23 7.78 1.33
N THR A 350 -4.41 7.64 0.73
CA THR A 350 -5.14 8.77 0.12
C THR A 350 -6.55 8.90 0.70
N PRO A 351 -7.08 10.13 0.87
CA PRO A 351 -8.42 10.33 1.40
C PRO A 351 -9.49 9.84 0.41
N PRO A 352 -10.55 9.16 0.87
CA PRO A 352 -11.58 8.59 0.00
C PRO A 352 -12.36 9.67 -0.76
N SER A 353 -12.70 9.42 -2.02
CA SER A 353 -13.59 10.31 -2.79
C SER A 353 -15.03 10.26 -2.24
N SER A 354 -15.75 11.38 -2.33
CA SER A 354 -17.14 11.49 -1.86
C SER A 354 -18.08 10.48 -2.51
N GLU A 355 -17.87 10.16 -3.79
CA GLU A 355 -18.64 9.13 -4.48
C GLU A 355 -18.34 7.73 -3.95
N LEU A 356 -17.06 7.38 -3.73
CA LEU A 356 -16.68 6.10 -3.12
C LEU A 356 -17.30 5.95 -1.73
N VAL A 357 -17.25 6.99 -0.89
CA VAL A 357 -17.90 7.01 0.42
C VAL A 357 -19.41 6.72 0.28
N ALA A 358 -20.09 7.38 -0.67
CA ALA A 358 -21.51 7.18 -0.89
C ALA A 358 -21.84 5.72 -1.28
N ARG A 359 -21.13 5.14 -2.27
CA ARG A 359 -21.36 3.74 -2.68
C ARG A 359 -21.08 2.75 -1.54
N VAL A 360 -19.98 2.94 -0.80
CA VAL A 360 -19.59 2.07 0.34
C VAL A 360 -20.60 2.16 1.48
N ARG A 361 -21.07 3.36 1.82
CA ARG A 361 -22.12 3.57 2.83
C ARG A 361 -23.42 2.88 2.43
N ASP A 362 -23.82 3.02 1.17
CA ASP A 362 -25.05 2.43 0.66
C ASP A 362 -25.00 0.89 0.68
N LEU A 363 -23.88 0.28 0.29
CA LEU A 363 -23.68 -1.17 0.39
C LEU A 363 -23.67 -1.68 1.85
N TYR A 364 -23.07 -0.92 2.78
CA TYR A 364 -23.10 -1.22 4.22
C TYR A 364 -24.54 -1.26 4.76
N HIS A 365 -25.37 -0.27 4.44
CA HIS A 365 -26.77 -0.24 4.90
C HIS A 365 -27.67 -1.26 4.19
N LYS A 366 -27.41 -1.57 2.91
CA LYS A 366 -28.21 -2.52 2.12
C LYS A 366 -27.86 -3.99 2.40
N ARG A 367 -26.62 -4.32 2.79
CA ARG A 367 -26.16 -5.73 2.86
C ARG A 367 -25.01 -6.04 3.83
N VAL A 368 -23.97 -5.21 3.93
CA VAL A 368 -22.74 -5.56 4.66
C VAL A 368 -22.82 -5.09 6.12
N SER A 369 -23.10 -6.00 7.05
CA SER A 369 -23.34 -5.67 8.47
C SER A 369 -22.09 -5.46 9.34
N ASP A 370 -20.91 -5.91 8.87
CA ASP A 370 -19.64 -5.78 9.58
C ASP A 370 -19.09 -4.34 9.47
N VAL A 371 -18.91 -3.69 10.63
CA VAL A 371 -18.43 -2.30 10.72
C VAL A 371 -17.00 -2.14 10.19
N ARG A 372 -16.21 -3.22 10.08
CA ARG A 372 -14.87 -3.18 9.47
C ARG A 372 -14.90 -2.72 8.02
N PHE A 373 -16.02 -2.90 7.32
CA PHE A 373 -16.22 -2.41 5.96
C PHE A 373 -16.17 -0.87 5.85
N LEU A 374 -16.47 -0.14 6.94
CA LEU A 374 -16.40 1.32 6.98
C LEU A 374 -14.99 1.85 7.30
N ILE A 375 -14.09 1.04 7.86
CA ILE A 375 -12.75 1.49 8.31
C ILE A 375 -11.95 2.17 7.18
N PRO A 376 -11.89 1.62 5.95
CA PRO A 376 -11.24 2.30 4.82
C PRO A 376 -11.76 3.72 4.54
N VAL A 377 -13.08 3.96 4.68
CA VAL A 377 -13.74 5.22 4.31
C VAL A 377 -14.05 6.17 5.47
N LEU A 378 -13.65 5.85 6.71
CA LEU A 378 -13.99 6.61 7.93
C LEU A 378 -13.83 8.13 7.79
N ASN A 379 -12.75 8.56 7.15
CA ASN A 379 -12.38 9.97 7.07
C ASN A 379 -13.22 10.78 6.07
N GLY A 380 -14.03 10.12 5.23
CA GLY A 380 -15.02 10.77 4.37
C GLY A 380 -16.45 10.69 4.89
N LEU A 381 -16.71 9.95 5.98
CA LEU A 381 -18.03 9.89 6.62
C LEU A 381 -18.31 11.16 7.43
N SER A 382 -19.58 11.54 7.58
CA SER A 382 -19.94 12.65 8.46
C SER A 382 -19.74 12.28 9.93
N LYS A 383 -19.51 13.31 10.77
CA LYS A 383 -19.46 13.22 12.24
C LYS A 383 -20.61 12.38 12.84
N LYS A 384 -21.83 12.48 12.29
CA LYS A 384 -23.00 11.72 12.74
C LYS A 384 -22.87 10.23 12.44
N GLU A 385 -22.41 9.88 11.25
CA GLU A 385 -22.18 8.49 10.82
C GLU A 385 -21.03 7.85 11.61
N VAL A 386 -19.92 8.57 11.84
CA VAL A 386 -18.80 8.11 12.67
C VAL A 386 -19.24 7.83 14.12
N ILE A 387 -19.97 8.76 14.75
CA ILE A 387 -20.48 8.58 16.12
C ILE A 387 -21.49 7.42 16.20
N ALA A 388 -22.31 7.19 15.17
CA ALA A 388 -23.22 6.05 15.10
C ALA A 388 -22.49 4.70 14.94
N ALA A 389 -21.36 4.67 14.23
CA ALA A 389 -20.53 3.48 14.07
C ALA A 389 -19.62 3.19 15.29
N LEU A 390 -19.24 4.22 16.06
CA LEU A 390 -18.28 4.14 17.16
C LEU A 390 -18.54 3.01 18.18
N PRO A 391 -19.79 2.75 18.65
CA PRO A 391 -20.07 1.65 19.60
C PRO A 391 -19.88 0.25 19.03
N LYS A 392 -19.88 0.09 17.69
CA LYS A 392 -19.46 -1.15 17.03
C LYS A 392 -17.94 -1.20 16.85
N LEU A 393 -17.32 -0.09 16.43
CA LEU A 393 -15.87 -0.01 16.17
C LEU A 393 -15.04 -0.34 17.42
N ILE A 394 -15.40 0.20 18.59
CA ILE A 394 -14.62 -0.03 19.83
C ILE A 394 -14.73 -1.46 20.39
N LYS A 395 -15.64 -2.30 19.86
CA LYS A 395 -15.75 -3.73 20.22
C LYS A 395 -14.81 -4.63 19.40
N LEU A 396 -14.10 -4.07 18.43
CA LEU A 396 -13.11 -4.82 17.64
C LEU A 396 -11.84 -5.12 18.46
N ASN A 397 -10.91 -5.88 17.88
CA ASN A 397 -9.61 -6.14 18.49
C ASN A 397 -8.88 -4.80 18.80
N PRO A 398 -8.25 -4.62 19.98
CA PRO A 398 -7.57 -3.38 20.35
C PRO A 398 -6.57 -2.82 19.32
N ILE A 399 -5.92 -3.67 18.53
CA ILE A 399 -5.03 -3.25 17.43
C ILE A 399 -5.82 -2.50 16.34
N VAL A 400 -6.99 -3.05 15.97
CA VAL A 400 -7.91 -2.43 15.00
C VAL A 400 -8.56 -1.18 15.59
N VAL A 401 -8.84 -1.15 16.89
CA VAL A 401 -9.35 0.06 17.57
C VAL A 401 -8.31 1.18 17.57
N LYS A 402 -7.03 0.87 17.82
CA LYS A 402 -5.95 1.86 17.68
C LYS A 402 -5.86 2.37 16.24
N GLU A 403 -5.93 1.49 15.24
CA GLU A 403 -5.88 1.95 13.84
C GLU A 403 -7.08 2.81 13.43
N VAL A 404 -8.29 2.47 13.88
CA VAL A 404 -9.48 3.33 13.74
C VAL A 404 -9.25 4.72 14.35
N PHE A 405 -8.56 4.81 15.48
CA PHE A 405 -8.21 6.09 16.09
C PHE A 405 -7.08 6.82 15.35
N ASN A 406 -6.01 6.14 14.93
CA ASN A 406 -4.95 6.73 14.10
C ASN A 406 -5.54 7.38 12.84
N ARG A 407 -6.41 6.65 12.14
CA ARG A 407 -7.06 7.08 10.90
C ARG A 407 -8.00 8.26 11.13
N LEU A 408 -8.86 8.23 12.16
CA LEU A 408 -9.75 9.34 12.53
C LEU A 408 -8.99 10.58 13.06
N LEU A 409 -7.84 10.40 13.71
CA LEU A 409 -7.05 11.51 14.27
C LEU A 409 -6.02 12.07 13.27
N GLY A 410 -5.97 11.56 12.04
CA GLY A 410 -5.12 12.06 10.95
C GLY A 410 -3.69 11.50 10.91
N SER A 411 -3.30 10.65 11.86
CA SER A 411 -1.94 10.10 12.00
C SER A 411 -1.48 9.19 10.84
N HIS A 412 -2.37 8.87 9.89
CA HIS A 412 -2.12 7.97 8.75
C HIS A 412 -2.10 8.71 7.39
N VAL A 413 -2.18 10.04 7.37
CA VAL A 413 -2.18 10.84 6.12
C VAL A 413 -0.88 11.63 6.01
N GLU A 414 -0.18 11.48 4.89
CA GLU A 414 1.05 12.24 4.61
C GLU A 414 0.72 13.73 4.45
N SER A 415 1.54 14.60 5.05
CA SER A 415 1.20 15.97 5.46
C SER A 415 0.96 17.00 4.34
N THR A 416 0.81 16.56 3.09
CA THR A 416 0.70 17.41 1.89
C THR A 416 -0.75 17.62 1.41
N ALA A 417 -1.71 16.87 1.95
CA ALA A 417 -3.14 17.08 1.69
C ALA A 417 -3.79 17.93 2.79
N ASN A 418 -4.75 18.79 2.41
CA ASN A 418 -5.60 19.54 3.35
C ASN A 418 -6.60 18.60 4.06
N PHE A 419 -6.09 17.74 4.94
CA PHE A 419 -6.86 16.72 5.64
C PHE A 419 -7.71 17.33 6.76
N THR A 420 -9.02 17.30 6.60
CA THR A 420 -9.99 17.64 7.64
C THR A 420 -10.63 16.36 8.18
N SER A 421 -10.31 16.00 9.43
CA SER A 421 -11.00 14.89 10.10
C SER A 421 -12.47 15.23 10.36
N PRO A 422 -13.41 14.28 10.20
CA PRO A 422 -14.82 14.48 10.56
C PRO A 422 -15.09 14.57 12.07
N VAL A 423 -14.10 14.28 12.93
CA VAL A 423 -14.24 14.32 14.41
C VAL A 423 -12.92 14.79 15.04
N SER A 424 -12.94 15.90 15.79
CA SER A 424 -11.73 16.36 16.49
C SER A 424 -11.33 15.43 17.66
N PRO A 425 -10.09 15.47 18.18
CA PRO A 425 -9.69 14.63 19.30
C PRO A 425 -10.57 14.83 20.55
N ALA A 426 -10.93 16.09 20.83
CA ALA A 426 -11.85 16.40 21.93
C ALA A 426 -13.24 15.80 21.70
N GLU A 427 -13.77 15.94 20.48
CA GLU A 427 -15.08 15.39 20.12
C GLU A 427 -15.12 13.86 20.12
N LEU A 428 -14.03 13.18 19.75
CA LEU A 428 -13.93 11.73 19.80
C LEU A 428 -13.97 11.23 21.25
N LEU A 429 -13.19 11.85 22.13
CA LEU A 429 -13.18 11.46 23.55
C LEU A 429 -14.51 11.81 24.25
N VAL A 430 -15.18 12.91 23.88
CA VAL A 430 -16.55 13.22 24.33
C VAL A 430 -17.56 12.22 23.77
N ALA A 431 -17.48 11.85 22.49
CA ALA A 431 -18.36 10.85 21.89
C ALA A 431 -18.26 9.48 22.58
N LEU A 432 -17.05 9.04 22.97
CA LEU A 432 -16.83 7.83 23.75
C LEU A 432 -17.57 7.86 25.11
N HIS A 433 -17.58 9.01 25.80
CA HIS A 433 -18.29 9.18 27.07
C HIS A 433 -19.81 9.17 26.92
N ASN A 434 -20.30 9.54 25.74
CA ASN A 434 -21.72 9.64 25.42
C ASN A 434 -22.28 8.35 24.77
N ILE A 435 -21.50 7.27 24.74
CA ILE A 435 -21.98 5.95 24.31
C ILE A 435 -22.96 5.39 25.35
N ASP A 436 -24.19 5.17 24.89
CA ASP A 436 -25.26 4.49 25.62
C ASP A 436 -24.79 3.12 26.17
N PRO A 437 -24.88 2.89 27.50
CA PRO A 437 -24.53 1.61 28.13
C PRO A 437 -25.29 0.38 27.60
N SER A 438 -26.45 0.56 26.95
CA SER A 438 -27.16 -0.52 26.27
C SER A 438 -26.43 -1.00 25.00
N LYS A 439 -25.69 -0.10 24.34
CA LYS A 439 -25.03 -0.34 23.05
C LYS A 439 -23.60 -0.84 23.22
N CYS A 440 -22.88 -0.39 24.24
CA CYS A 440 -21.54 -0.88 24.57
C CYS A 440 -21.31 -0.92 26.08
N ASP A 441 -20.60 -1.96 26.55
CA ASP A 441 -20.30 -2.09 27.97
C ASP A 441 -19.25 -1.06 28.42
N VAL A 442 -19.35 -0.67 29.69
CA VAL A 442 -18.51 0.38 30.28
C VAL A 442 -17.02 -0.03 30.34
N LYS A 443 -16.68 -1.34 30.37
CA LYS A 443 -15.27 -1.77 30.37
C LYS A 443 -14.63 -1.57 28.99
N THR A 444 -15.37 -1.84 27.91
CA THR A 444 -14.92 -1.57 26.53
C THR A 444 -14.78 -0.07 26.28
N VAL A 445 -15.72 0.77 26.74
CA VAL A 445 -15.58 2.24 26.69
C VAL A 445 -14.35 2.69 27.48
N ILE A 446 -14.12 2.15 28.69
CA ILE A 446 -12.89 2.46 29.47
C ILE A 446 -11.63 2.09 28.68
N LYS A 447 -11.56 0.91 28.06
CA LYS A 447 -10.41 0.53 27.21
C LYS A 447 -10.18 1.53 26.06
N ALA A 448 -11.25 1.93 25.36
CA ALA A 448 -11.18 2.93 24.31
C ALA A 448 -10.65 4.28 24.81
N THR A 449 -11.16 4.79 25.94
CA THR A 449 -10.64 6.04 26.54
C THR A 449 -9.16 5.92 26.95
N SER A 450 -8.72 4.77 27.45
CA SER A 450 -7.30 4.52 27.77
C SER A 450 -6.39 4.52 26.55
N LEU A 451 -6.87 4.07 25.38
CA LEU A 451 -6.11 4.18 24.12
C LEU A 451 -5.96 5.65 23.70
N CYS A 452 -7.00 6.48 23.81
CA CYS A 452 -6.89 7.93 23.59
C CYS A 452 -5.82 8.55 24.51
N PHE A 453 -5.88 8.26 25.82
CA PHE A 453 -4.92 8.75 26.81
C PHE A 453 -3.47 8.23 26.63
N ALA A 454 -3.24 7.20 25.81
CA ALA A 454 -1.89 6.76 25.47
C ALA A 454 -1.20 7.73 24.48
N GLU A 455 -1.97 8.33 23.57
CA GLU A 455 -1.47 9.24 22.53
C GLU A 455 -1.31 10.68 23.07
N LYS A 456 -0.38 10.83 24.02
CA LYS A 456 -0.06 12.09 24.74
C LYS A 456 0.29 13.28 23.84
N HIS A 457 0.68 13.03 22.60
CA HIS A 457 1.00 14.05 21.60
C HIS A 457 -0.26 14.67 20.96
N ILE A 458 -1.39 13.95 21.00
CA ILE A 458 -2.71 14.40 20.52
C ILE A 458 -3.54 14.92 21.70
N TYR A 459 -3.60 14.16 22.79
CA TYR A 459 -4.40 14.48 23.98
C TYR A 459 -3.63 15.35 24.97
N THR A 460 -3.27 16.56 24.52
CA THR A 460 -2.53 17.56 25.30
C THR A 460 -3.36 18.12 26.47
N GLN A 461 -2.70 18.89 27.34
CA GLN A 461 -3.34 19.60 28.45
C GLN A 461 -4.57 20.43 28.01
N GLU A 462 -4.48 21.09 26.85
CA GLU A 462 -5.53 21.96 26.30
C GLU A 462 -6.72 21.16 25.77
N VAL A 463 -6.45 20.12 24.97
CA VAL A 463 -7.48 19.21 24.43
C VAL A 463 -8.26 18.55 25.58
N LEU A 464 -7.56 18.11 26.63
CA LEU A 464 -8.19 17.50 27.80
C LEU A 464 -8.97 18.51 28.65
N ALA A 465 -8.56 19.79 28.71
CA ALA A 465 -9.35 20.83 29.35
C ALA A 465 -10.69 21.06 28.62
N VAL A 466 -10.66 21.15 27.28
CA VAL A 466 -11.87 21.27 26.45
C VAL A 466 -12.80 20.06 26.63
N VAL A 467 -12.25 18.83 26.64
CA VAL A 467 -13.03 17.61 26.91
C VAL A 467 -13.72 17.68 28.28
N MET A 468 -12.99 18.02 29.34
CA MET A 468 -13.57 18.09 30.69
C MET A 468 -14.65 19.18 30.79
N GLN A 469 -14.48 20.32 30.12
CA GLN A 469 -15.49 21.37 30.06
C GLN A 469 -16.76 20.89 29.32
N GLN A 470 -16.61 20.27 28.14
CA GLN A 470 -17.76 19.76 27.39
C GLN A 470 -18.50 18.62 28.11
N LEU A 471 -17.80 17.81 28.91
CA LEU A 471 -18.43 16.74 29.70
C LEU A 471 -19.12 17.25 30.98
N MET A 472 -18.56 18.25 31.67
CA MET A 472 -19.19 18.82 32.87
C MET A 472 -20.43 19.66 32.56
N GLU A 473 -20.53 20.23 31.35
CA GLU A 473 -21.65 21.09 30.94
C GLU A 473 -22.91 20.30 30.56
N GLN A 474 -22.81 19.00 30.30
CA GLN A 474 -23.93 18.10 29.99
C GLN A 474 -24.89 17.84 31.18
N SER A 475 -26.11 17.39 30.84
CA SER A 475 -27.15 16.96 31.79
C SER A 475 -27.99 15.84 31.15
N PRO A 476 -28.03 14.60 31.70
CA PRO A 476 -27.28 14.10 32.86
C PRO A 476 -25.75 14.13 32.66
N LEU A 477 -25.00 13.84 33.72
CA LEU A 477 -23.52 13.84 33.64
C LEU A 477 -23.02 12.48 33.11
N PRO A 478 -22.01 12.45 32.23
CA PRO A 478 -21.43 11.19 31.77
C PRO A 478 -20.85 10.37 32.92
N THR A 479 -21.21 9.09 33.01
CA THR A 479 -20.80 8.19 34.11
C THR A 479 -19.27 8.07 34.26
N LEU A 480 -18.51 8.28 33.19
CA LEU A 480 -17.05 8.22 33.18
C LEU A 480 -16.34 9.57 33.40
N LEU A 481 -17.07 10.70 33.52
CA LEU A 481 -16.52 12.05 33.67
C LEU A 481 -15.41 12.11 34.73
N MET A 482 -15.69 11.67 35.96
CA MET A 482 -14.70 11.76 37.04
C MET A 482 -13.50 10.83 36.88
N ARG A 483 -13.63 9.72 36.13
CA ARG A 483 -12.47 8.90 35.75
C ARG A 483 -11.53 9.70 34.85
N THR A 484 -12.09 10.36 33.84
CA THR A 484 -11.36 11.20 32.90
C THR A 484 -10.75 12.42 33.56
N VAL A 485 -11.45 13.08 34.50
CA VAL A 485 -10.87 14.17 35.32
C VAL A 485 -9.66 13.70 36.13
N ILE A 486 -9.78 12.57 36.84
CA ILE A 486 -8.67 12.01 37.63
C ILE A 486 -7.50 11.56 36.72
N GLN A 487 -7.79 10.99 35.55
CA GLN A 487 -6.78 10.51 34.61
C GLN A 487 -6.03 11.67 33.92
N SER A 488 -6.75 12.69 33.44
CA SER A 488 -6.17 13.93 32.91
C SER A 488 -5.26 14.63 33.93
N LEU A 489 -5.70 14.73 35.19
CA LEU A 489 -4.89 15.36 36.25
C LEU A 489 -3.66 14.52 36.62
N SER A 490 -3.75 13.19 36.56
CA SER A 490 -2.62 12.28 36.80
C SER A 490 -1.57 12.34 35.69
N LEU A 491 -1.95 12.76 34.48
CA LEU A 491 -1.05 12.98 33.33
C LEU A 491 -0.51 14.41 33.28
N TYR A 492 -1.33 15.40 33.63
CA TYR A 492 -1.00 16.83 33.56
C TYR A 492 -1.37 17.55 34.87
N PRO A 493 -0.52 17.49 35.93
CA PRO A 493 -0.79 18.10 37.23
C PRO A 493 -1.09 19.62 37.18
N ARG A 494 -0.62 20.32 36.15
CA ARG A 494 -0.92 21.74 35.90
C ARG A 494 -2.43 22.03 35.73
N LEU A 495 -3.26 21.03 35.47
CA LEU A 495 -4.72 21.16 35.42
C LEU A 495 -5.38 21.33 36.80
N LEU A 496 -4.65 21.22 37.91
CA LEU A 496 -5.20 21.20 39.27
C LEU A 496 -6.18 22.36 39.56
N GLY A 497 -5.82 23.60 39.22
CA GLY A 497 -6.70 24.77 39.43
C GLY A 497 -7.98 24.72 38.58
N PHE A 498 -7.87 24.25 37.33
CA PHE A 498 -9.03 24.03 36.46
C PHE A 498 -9.93 22.91 36.99
N VAL A 499 -9.35 21.83 37.55
CA VAL A 499 -10.09 20.76 38.20
C VAL A 499 -10.80 21.23 39.47
N MET A 500 -10.24 22.16 40.26
CA MET A 500 -10.97 22.76 41.38
C MET A 500 -12.23 23.49 40.90
N ASN A 501 -12.13 24.29 39.83
CA ASN A 501 -13.28 24.97 39.24
C ASN A 501 -14.34 23.98 38.69
N ILE A 502 -13.91 22.86 38.11
CA ILE A 502 -14.80 21.76 37.71
C ILE A 502 -15.55 21.21 38.93
N LEU A 503 -14.84 20.88 40.02
CA LEU A 503 -15.44 20.31 41.23
C LEU A 503 -16.47 21.28 41.86
N GLN A 504 -16.15 22.58 41.98
CA GLN A 504 -17.10 23.58 42.51
C GLN A 504 -18.38 23.66 41.66
N ARG A 505 -18.26 23.66 40.33
CA ARG A 505 -19.41 23.71 39.40
C ARG A 505 -20.13 22.36 39.24
N LEU A 506 -19.58 21.26 39.79
CA LEU A 506 -20.29 19.98 39.98
C LEU A 506 -21.15 19.98 41.26
N ILE A 507 -20.79 20.76 42.29
CA ILE A 507 -21.61 20.95 43.49
C ILE A 507 -22.93 21.67 43.12
N THR A 508 -22.87 22.74 42.32
CA THR A 508 -24.08 23.44 41.86
C THR A 508 -24.98 22.57 40.96
N LYS A 509 -24.40 21.58 40.27
CA LYS A 509 -25.13 20.53 39.54
C LYS A 509 -25.61 19.34 40.40
N GLN A 510 -25.45 19.40 41.72
CA GLN A 510 -25.91 18.37 42.67
C GLN A 510 -25.38 16.97 42.35
N VAL A 511 -24.06 16.87 42.09
CA VAL A 511 -23.35 15.64 41.66
C VAL A 511 -23.64 14.39 42.51
N TRP A 512 -23.97 14.54 43.80
CA TRP A 512 -24.37 13.46 44.70
C TRP A 512 -25.60 12.65 44.22
N LYS A 513 -26.48 13.25 43.41
CA LYS A 513 -27.62 12.55 42.78
C LYS A 513 -27.21 11.40 41.85
N GLN A 514 -25.94 11.33 41.42
CA GLN A 514 -25.43 10.29 40.52
C GLN A 514 -24.31 9.51 41.19
N LYS A 515 -24.65 8.44 41.94
CA LYS A 515 -23.73 7.65 42.79
C LYS A 515 -22.34 7.37 42.18
N LYS A 516 -22.25 6.92 40.93
CA LYS A 516 -20.97 6.63 40.25
C LYS A 516 -20.10 7.87 40.01
N VAL A 517 -20.72 9.02 39.72
CA VAL A 517 -20.03 10.30 39.53
C VAL A 517 -19.63 10.87 40.90
N TRP A 518 -20.47 10.71 41.92
CA TRP A 518 -20.21 11.09 43.32
C TRP A 518 -19.03 10.32 43.94
N GLU A 519 -18.98 9.00 43.78
CA GLU A 519 -17.82 8.20 44.20
C GLU A 519 -16.52 8.67 43.53
N GLY A 520 -16.60 9.13 42.28
CA GLY A 520 -15.49 9.73 41.55
C GLY A 520 -15.12 11.15 42.04
N PHE A 521 -16.11 11.95 42.43
CA PHE A 521 -15.91 13.28 43.04
C PHE A 521 -15.10 13.16 44.33
N ILE A 522 -15.53 12.29 45.25
CA ILE A 522 -14.84 12.04 46.53
C ILE A 522 -13.40 11.59 46.30
N LYS A 523 -13.17 10.62 45.40
CA LYS A 523 -11.83 10.13 45.04
C LYS A 523 -10.95 11.20 44.37
N CYS A 524 -11.55 12.15 43.65
CA CYS A 524 -10.82 13.29 43.11
C CYS A 524 -10.40 14.25 44.24
N CYS A 525 -11.31 14.60 45.15
CA CYS A 525 -11.00 15.42 46.33
C CYS A 525 -9.91 14.79 47.22
N GLN A 526 -9.97 13.48 47.47
CA GLN A 526 -8.96 12.73 48.25
C GLN A 526 -7.56 12.83 47.63
N ARG A 527 -7.46 12.77 46.29
CA ARG A 527 -6.20 12.91 45.53
C ARG A 527 -5.71 14.34 45.34
N THR A 528 -6.51 15.34 45.69
CA THR A 528 -6.22 16.78 45.47
C THR A 528 -6.21 17.59 46.75
N LYS A 529 -5.98 16.93 47.89
CA LYS A 529 -5.60 17.60 49.15
C LYS A 529 -4.24 18.29 48.98
N PRO A 530 -4.03 19.51 49.52
CA PRO A 530 -4.98 20.29 50.33
C PRO A 530 -5.98 21.15 49.54
N GLN A 531 -5.80 21.36 48.23
CA GLN A 531 -6.59 22.33 47.45
C GLN A 531 -8.09 22.01 47.45
N SER A 532 -8.45 20.73 47.45
CA SER A 532 -9.83 20.24 47.50
C SER A 532 -10.58 20.57 48.79
N LEU A 533 -9.89 20.88 49.89
CA LEU A 533 -10.50 21.11 51.20
C LEU A 533 -11.45 22.33 51.16
N GLN A 534 -11.07 23.39 50.44
CA GLN A 534 -11.95 24.55 50.21
C GLN A 534 -13.21 24.21 49.39
N VAL A 535 -13.16 23.18 48.53
CA VAL A 535 -14.30 22.73 47.74
C VAL A 535 -15.24 21.85 48.57
N LEU A 536 -14.70 21.07 49.52
CA LEU A 536 -15.52 20.28 50.46
C LEU A 536 -16.38 21.15 51.38
N LEU A 537 -15.90 22.34 51.77
CA LEU A 537 -16.68 23.30 52.58
C LEU A 537 -17.89 23.91 51.84
N GLN A 538 -17.98 23.75 50.52
CA GLN A 538 -19.12 24.21 49.71
C GLN A 538 -20.25 23.16 49.61
N LEU A 539 -20.05 21.96 50.16
CA LEU A 539 -21.07 20.90 50.17
C LEU A 539 -22.15 21.15 51.24
N PRO A 540 -23.41 20.76 51.00
CA PRO A 540 -24.43 20.68 52.05
C PRO A 540 -24.02 19.71 53.16
N ALA A 541 -24.40 19.98 54.41
CA ALA A 541 -23.98 19.23 55.60
C ALA A 541 -24.24 17.71 55.53
N GLU A 542 -25.38 17.28 55.00
CA GLU A 542 -25.69 15.86 54.75
C GLU A 542 -24.68 15.19 53.81
N GLN A 543 -24.29 15.91 52.74
CA GLN A 543 -23.41 15.40 51.71
C GLN A 543 -21.97 15.38 52.21
N LEU A 544 -21.54 16.38 52.99
CA LEU A 544 -20.25 16.36 53.69
C LEU A 544 -20.17 15.20 54.71
N ARG A 545 -21.23 14.95 55.47
CA ARG A 545 -21.32 13.77 56.35
C ARG A 545 -21.20 12.46 55.56
N ASN A 546 -21.78 12.39 54.35
CA ASN A 546 -21.59 11.23 53.47
C ASN A 546 -20.17 11.11 52.90
N VAL A 547 -19.48 12.23 52.62
CA VAL A 547 -18.05 12.20 52.22
C VAL A 547 -17.20 11.52 53.31
N PHE A 548 -17.41 11.83 54.59
CA PHE A 548 -16.67 11.21 55.69
C PHE A 548 -17.02 9.72 55.88
N GLN A 549 -18.27 9.32 55.66
CA GLN A 549 -18.67 7.89 55.67
C GLN A 549 -17.98 7.08 54.55
N VAL A 550 -17.74 7.69 53.39
CA VAL A 550 -17.13 7.03 52.22
C VAL A 550 -15.60 7.15 52.21
N SER A 551 -15.03 8.15 52.89
CA SER A 551 -13.58 8.42 52.93
C SER A 551 -13.18 9.20 54.20
N PRO A 552 -12.99 8.52 55.35
CA PRO A 552 -12.70 9.17 56.63
C PRO A 552 -11.37 9.95 56.63
N ASP A 553 -10.40 9.59 55.80
CA ASP A 553 -9.13 10.32 55.61
C ASP A 553 -9.29 11.76 55.06
N LEU A 554 -10.51 12.20 54.77
CA LEU A 554 -10.83 13.60 54.46
C LEU A 554 -11.18 14.42 55.71
N GLN A 555 -11.61 13.79 56.81
CA GLN A 555 -12.13 14.48 57.99
C GLN A 555 -11.03 15.22 58.78
N GLN A 556 -9.96 14.53 59.21
CA GLN A 556 -8.87 15.18 59.95
C GLN A 556 -8.20 16.33 59.17
N PRO A 557 -7.85 16.19 57.88
CA PRO A 557 -7.29 17.30 57.11
C PRO A 557 -8.26 18.49 56.98
N LEU A 558 -9.57 18.26 56.84
CA LEU A 558 -10.55 19.34 56.73
C LEU A 558 -10.74 20.07 58.08
N VAL A 559 -10.75 19.32 59.19
CA VAL A 559 -10.76 19.88 60.56
C VAL A 559 -9.51 20.72 60.81
N GLN A 560 -8.31 20.21 60.49
CA GLN A 560 -7.06 20.97 60.62
C GLN A 560 -7.06 22.25 59.78
N HIS A 561 -7.56 22.17 58.54
CA HIS A 561 -7.67 23.31 57.62
C HIS A 561 -8.62 24.40 58.15
N VAL A 562 -9.79 24.02 58.68
CA VAL A 562 -10.75 24.98 59.29
C VAL A 562 -10.23 25.53 60.63
N SER A 563 -9.56 24.73 61.45
CA SER A 563 -8.92 25.22 62.68
C SER A 563 -7.79 26.23 62.41
N GLY A 564 -7.15 26.15 61.25
CA GLY A 564 -6.17 27.13 60.77
C GLY A 564 -6.76 28.45 60.25
N PHE A 565 -8.08 28.60 60.17
CA PHE A 565 -8.72 29.84 59.72
C PHE A 565 -8.77 30.91 60.81
N THR A 566 -8.73 32.18 60.40
CA THR A 566 -9.05 33.32 61.26
C THR A 566 -10.52 33.29 61.70
N ASP A 567 -10.87 33.91 62.83
CA ASP A 567 -12.25 33.92 63.33
C ASP A 567 -13.25 34.56 62.35
N HIS A 568 -12.81 35.56 61.57
CA HIS A 568 -13.62 36.14 60.49
C HIS A 568 -13.91 35.12 59.37
N GLN A 569 -12.95 34.28 59.00
CA GLN A 569 -13.15 33.21 58.02
C GLN A 569 -14.03 32.07 58.57
N ARG A 570 -13.87 31.71 59.87
CA ARG A 570 -14.74 30.71 60.52
C ARG A 570 -16.19 31.19 60.63
N ALA A 571 -16.43 32.49 60.79
CA ALA A 571 -17.78 33.08 60.79
C ALA A 571 -18.51 33.01 59.43
N HIS A 572 -17.81 32.71 58.32
CA HIS A 572 -18.42 32.53 56.99
C HIS A 572 -18.75 31.05 56.67
N ILE A 573 -18.48 30.12 57.59
CA ILE A 573 -18.84 28.70 57.46
C ILE A 573 -20.22 28.47 58.10
N PRO A 574 -21.19 27.82 57.41
CA PRO A 574 -22.49 27.51 58.01
C PRO A 574 -22.37 26.67 59.28
N GLU A 575 -23.17 26.98 60.31
CA GLU A 575 -23.08 26.30 61.62
C GLU A 575 -23.30 24.78 61.52
N SER A 576 -24.19 24.32 60.64
CA SER A 576 -24.41 22.90 60.34
C SER A 576 -23.22 22.17 59.69
N ILE A 577 -22.25 22.92 59.13
CA ILE A 577 -20.96 22.36 58.67
C ILE A 577 -19.98 22.26 59.84
N LEU A 578 -19.98 23.24 60.76
CA LEU A 578 -19.18 23.18 61.99
C LEU A 578 -19.65 22.04 62.91
N GLU A 579 -20.96 21.78 63.00
CA GLU A 579 -21.52 20.62 63.68
C GLU A 579 -21.03 19.29 63.07
N VAL A 580 -21.04 19.16 61.73
CA VAL A 580 -20.54 17.97 61.03
C VAL A 580 -19.02 17.79 61.14
N LEU A 581 -18.28 18.86 61.47
CA LEU A 581 -16.85 18.83 61.76
C LEU A 581 -16.51 18.63 63.26
N ASN A 582 -17.51 18.59 64.15
CA ASN A 582 -17.32 18.68 65.61
C ASN A 582 -16.53 19.93 66.07
N LEU A 583 -16.67 21.05 65.33
CA LEU A 583 -16.00 22.33 65.58
C LEU A 583 -16.97 23.44 66.05
N SER A 584 -18.22 23.11 66.36
CA SER A 584 -19.17 24.04 66.96
C SER A 584 -18.60 24.64 68.25
N ARG A 585 -18.79 25.96 68.43
CA ARG A 585 -18.55 26.58 69.74
C ARG A 585 -19.48 25.91 70.76
N PRO A 586 -19.04 25.66 72.01
CA PRO A 586 -19.98 25.33 73.06
C PRO A 586 -21.00 26.48 73.16
N ARG A 587 -22.29 26.15 73.17
CA ARG A 587 -23.30 27.13 73.55
C ARG A 587 -22.97 27.54 74.98
N ALA A 588 -22.81 28.84 75.21
CA ALA A 588 -22.74 29.35 76.57
C ALA A 588 -24.12 29.11 77.21
N ASP A 589 -24.15 28.47 78.37
CA ASP A 589 -25.38 28.25 79.12
C ASP A 589 -25.91 29.60 79.63
N CYS A 590 -26.84 30.20 78.87
CA CYS A 590 -27.62 31.36 79.29
C CYS A 590 -28.77 30.94 80.23
N ASP A 591 -28.46 30.07 81.19
CA ASP A 591 -29.42 29.56 82.18
C ASP A 591 -29.55 30.56 83.34
N ARG A 592 -30.10 31.75 83.01
CA ARG A 592 -30.63 32.82 83.89
C ARG A 592 -31.11 34.01 83.05
N ASP A 593 -32.37 33.99 82.64
CA ASP A 593 -33.35 34.89 83.28
C ASP A 593 -34.76 34.32 83.13
N SER A 594 -35.49 34.27 84.24
CA SER A 594 -36.88 33.80 84.30
C SER A 594 -37.71 34.57 85.32
N SER A 595 -37.44 35.86 85.55
CA SER A 595 -38.48 36.80 85.98
C SER A 595 -38.13 38.28 85.85
N ARG A 596 -38.82 39.01 84.95
CA ARG A 596 -39.59 40.26 85.22
C ARG A 596 -39.99 41.02 83.95
N GLU A 597 -41.14 40.65 83.37
CA GLU A 597 -42.04 41.68 82.85
C GLU A 597 -42.86 42.22 84.03
N SER A 598 -42.62 43.48 84.43
CA SER A 598 -43.64 44.44 84.87
C SER A 598 -43.03 45.66 85.61
N ARG A 599 -43.73 46.80 85.48
CA ARG A 599 -43.54 48.07 86.22
C ARG A 599 -42.29 48.88 85.88
N ASP A 600 -42.40 49.61 84.77
CA ASP A 600 -41.97 51.01 84.76
C ASP A 600 -42.78 51.80 85.82
N SER A 601 -42.09 52.36 86.81
CA SER A 601 -42.63 53.40 87.69
C SER A 601 -41.53 54.10 88.51
N ARG A 602 -41.01 55.20 87.94
CA ARG A 602 -40.53 56.45 88.60
C ARG A 602 -39.52 56.41 89.77
N GLU A 603 -38.63 57.42 89.71
CA GLU A 603 -37.98 58.09 90.86
C GLU A 603 -36.96 57.28 91.71
N ALA A 604 -35.93 57.88 92.31
CA ALA A 604 -35.29 59.18 92.05
C ALA A 604 -33.92 59.29 92.77
N ARG A 605 -33.04 60.13 92.19
CA ARG A 605 -31.91 60.86 92.82
C ARG A 605 -30.72 60.08 93.40
N ASP A 606 -29.62 60.84 93.45
CA ASP A 606 -28.49 60.75 94.38
C ASP A 606 -27.59 59.50 94.36
N SER A 607 -26.29 59.59 94.67
CA SER A 607 -25.34 60.73 94.56
C SER A 607 -23.97 60.22 94.99
N ARG A 608 -22.88 60.76 94.42
CA ARG A 608 -21.54 60.83 95.05
C ARG A 608 -20.84 59.46 95.31
N ASP A 609 -19.55 59.37 95.57
CA ASP A 609 -18.44 60.31 95.30
C ASP A 609 -17.12 59.52 95.11
N TYR A 610 -16.08 60.22 94.64
CA TYR A 610 -14.63 60.06 94.87
C TYR A 610 -14.05 58.73 95.41
N GLY A 611 -12.93 58.20 94.89
CA GLY A 611 -12.12 58.63 93.73
C GLY A 611 -10.59 58.56 93.93
N GLY A 612 -9.86 58.74 92.82
CA GLY A 612 -8.43 59.11 92.79
C GLY A 612 -7.40 58.00 93.10
N SER A 613 -6.10 58.21 92.85
CA SER A 613 -5.44 59.26 92.07
C SER A 613 -3.93 58.98 91.89
N ARG A 614 -3.29 59.59 90.87
CA ARG A 614 -1.84 59.51 90.52
C ARG A 614 -1.39 58.12 89.99
N SER A 615 -0.32 57.97 89.19
CA SER A 615 0.70 58.94 88.74
C SER A 615 1.08 58.75 87.26
N GLU A 616 1.28 59.88 86.58
CA GLU A 616 2.44 60.23 85.72
C GLU A 616 3.70 59.32 85.81
N ARG A 617 4.56 59.20 84.79
CA ARG A 617 4.88 60.15 83.69
C ARG A 617 5.56 59.50 82.46
N ASP A 618 5.58 60.26 81.34
CA ASP A 618 6.56 60.40 80.22
C ASP A 618 7.91 59.62 80.19
N SER A 619 8.60 59.39 79.05
CA SER A 619 8.47 59.90 77.65
C SER A 619 9.32 59.15 76.59
N TRP A 620 8.84 59.19 75.33
CA TRP A 620 9.55 59.43 74.03
C TRP A 620 10.62 58.48 73.39
N ARG A 621 10.49 58.48 72.04
CA ARG A 621 11.26 57.92 70.89
C ARG A 621 12.64 58.61 70.66
N PRO A 622 13.51 58.30 69.65
CA PRO A 622 13.26 57.64 68.35
C PRO A 622 14.36 56.74 67.71
N SER A 623 14.13 56.41 66.41
CA SER A 623 14.92 55.79 65.32
C SER A 623 16.45 56.09 65.26
N SER A 624 17.31 55.43 64.46
CA SER A 624 17.14 54.90 63.07
C SER A 624 18.30 53.98 62.55
N ASN A 625 18.14 53.50 61.30
CA ASN A 625 19.10 52.91 60.32
C ASN A 625 20.62 52.75 60.62
N THR A 626 21.17 51.58 60.20
CA THR A 626 22.47 51.48 59.49
C THR A 626 22.45 50.34 58.43
N LYS A 627 23.47 50.29 57.55
CA LYS A 627 23.64 49.34 56.41
C LYS A 627 25.15 49.09 56.18
N ILE A 628 25.54 48.25 55.20
CA ILE A 628 26.92 47.94 54.71
C ILE A 628 27.66 46.83 55.51
N ARG A 629 28.61 46.00 55.00
CA ARG A 629 28.84 45.23 53.72
C ARG A 629 30.22 44.52 53.83
N LEU A 630 30.41 43.32 53.23
CA LEU A 630 31.72 42.57 53.06
C LEU A 630 32.35 42.07 54.40
N SER A 631 33.22 41.05 54.53
CA SER A 631 33.71 39.87 53.76
C SER A 631 34.61 39.02 54.72
N THR A 632 35.28 37.86 54.46
CA THR A 632 35.72 37.03 53.31
C THR A 632 35.80 35.51 53.69
N SER A 633 36.22 34.66 52.73
CA SER A 633 37.25 33.56 52.84
C SER A 633 37.03 32.25 53.64
N GLU A 634 37.07 31.12 52.88
CA GLU A 634 37.75 29.82 53.13
C GLU A 634 37.26 28.93 54.30
N ASP A 635 37.39 27.58 54.33
CA ASP A 635 38.14 26.60 53.50
C ASP A 635 37.49 25.16 53.49
N GLY A 636 37.96 24.22 52.64
CA GLY A 636 37.64 22.77 52.61
C GLY A 636 36.44 22.35 51.72
N SER A 637 36.49 21.44 50.71
CA SER A 637 37.12 20.10 50.52
C SER A 637 36.39 18.99 51.31
N THR A 638 35.91 17.84 50.79
CA THR A 638 36.10 16.98 49.58
C THR A 638 34.73 16.35 49.12
N ALA A 639 34.54 15.46 48.13
CA ALA A 639 35.06 15.24 46.75
C ALA A 639 34.20 14.12 46.03
N SER A 640 34.47 13.82 44.74
CA SER A 640 33.93 12.71 43.89
C SER A 640 32.44 12.72 43.50
N GLN A 641 31.96 12.22 42.33
CA GLN A 641 32.49 11.94 40.97
C GLN A 641 31.25 11.98 40.00
N GLU A 642 31.30 12.48 38.75
CA GLU A 642 31.71 11.79 37.50
C GLU A 642 30.90 10.49 37.23
N LEU A 643 30.24 10.21 36.09
CA LEU A 643 30.36 10.58 34.65
C LEU A 643 28.94 10.76 34.02
N ASP A 644 28.67 11.52 32.95
CA ASP A 644 29.01 11.35 31.51
C ASP A 644 28.48 10.03 30.88
N VAL A 645 27.86 9.98 29.68
CA VAL A 645 27.59 10.96 28.59
C VAL A 645 26.13 10.85 28.12
#